data_AF-A0AAV0A1B9-F1
#
_entry.id   AF-A0AAV0A1B9-F1
#
_cell.length_a   1.000
_cell.length_b   1.000
_cell.length_c   1.000
_cell.angle_alpha   90.00
_cell.angle_beta   90.00
_cell.angle_gamma   90.00
#
_symmetry.space_group_name_H-M   'P 1'
#
loop_
_entity.id
_entity.type
_entity.pdbx_description
1 polymer ?
#
loop_
_entity_poly.entity_id
_entity_poly.type
_entity_poly.pdbx_seq_one_letter_code
_entity_poly.pdbx_strand_id
1 'polypeptide(L)'
;MFSFEGDFKTRPKVSLGGASRKEEKASLLHRTQEERRKREEERRRLKNAVIIQSFIRGYRDRKQQYSIQRSAFDRCADSAQPGGSFCLADGPNLTLLVRQLLFFYKQSEDSKRLIWLYQNLIKHSSLFVKQLDGSERLTCLFQIKRLMSLCCRLLQNCSDDSLNVALPMRMLEVFSSENTYLPVLQDSSYVVSVIEQILHYMVHNGYYRSLYLLINSKLPSSIEYSDLSRVPIAKILLENVLKPLHFTYSSCPEGARHQVFSAFTEEFLAAPFTDQIFHFVIPALADAQTVFPYEPFLTALLLLESRSSKRSSEVPWLFYFVLTVGENYLGALSEDGLLIYLRVLQTFLSQLPASPTSTGCPDSTSDSEDDNEETDQPTSPEDGRVSAPYITEECLRKLDTKQQTNTLLNLVWRDSASEEVFTRMASICHTLMVQHRMMVPKVRLLYSLAFNARFLRHLWFLISSMTTQMITGSMVPLLQVISRGSPMSFEDSSRIIPLFYLFSSLFSHSLISIHDNEFFGDPIEVVGQRQSSMMPFTLEELILLSRCLRDACLGIIKLAYPETKPEVREEYVTAFQSIGVTTNSEMQQCIQMEQKRWVQLFKVITNLVKMLKSRDTRRNFCPPNHWLSEQEDIKADKVSGKKISLIVFIKDGFSAFVFLGE
;
A
#
# COMPACT_ATOMS: atom_id res chain seq x y z
N MET A 1 -20.89 -11.55 -70.79
CA MET A 1 -20.04 -10.37 -71.05
C MET A 1 -20.82 -9.17 -70.52
N PHE A 2 -20.53 -8.68 -69.31
CA PHE A 2 -21.23 -7.52 -68.73
C PHE A 2 -20.53 -6.26 -69.22
N SER A 3 -21.23 -5.49 -70.08
CA SER A 3 -20.75 -4.19 -70.57
C SER A 3 -20.75 -3.20 -69.42
N PHE A 4 -19.57 -2.70 -69.07
CA PHE A 4 -19.35 -1.62 -68.10
C PHE A 4 -19.32 -0.31 -68.88
N GLU A 5 -20.49 0.19 -69.28
CA GLU A 5 -20.62 1.55 -69.80
C GLU A 5 -20.55 2.52 -68.62
N GLY A 6 -19.38 3.14 -68.47
CA GLY A 6 -19.11 4.11 -67.43
C GLY A 6 -19.87 5.41 -67.66
N ASP A 7 -20.99 5.61 -66.96
CA ASP A 7 -21.61 6.92 -66.80
C ASP A 7 -21.17 7.51 -65.43
N PHE A 8 -20.00 8.16 -65.42
CA PHE A 8 -19.34 8.67 -64.21
C PHE A 8 -19.87 10.04 -63.70
N LYS A 9 -20.94 10.58 -64.29
CA LYS A 9 -21.59 11.81 -63.81
C LYS A 9 -23.11 11.66 -63.82
N THR A 10 -23.72 11.69 -62.64
CA THR A 10 -25.19 11.86 -62.50
C THR A 10 -25.61 13.17 -63.16
N ARG A 11 -26.35 13.08 -64.27
CA ARG A 11 -27.00 14.23 -64.90
C ARG A 11 -27.97 14.88 -63.89
N PRO A 12 -28.03 16.22 -63.78
CA PRO A 12 -28.97 16.86 -62.87
C PRO A 12 -30.40 16.46 -63.25
N LYS A 13 -31.13 15.86 -62.32
CA LYS A 13 -32.58 15.64 -62.46
C LYS A 13 -33.25 17.02 -62.39
N VAL A 14 -33.50 17.61 -63.56
CA VAL A 14 -34.32 18.81 -63.69
C VAL A 14 -35.78 18.39 -63.53
N SER A 15 -36.41 18.78 -62.43
CA SER A 15 -37.84 18.56 -62.20
C SER A 15 -38.64 19.47 -63.15
N LEU A 16 -39.05 18.96 -64.32
CA LEU A 16 -39.90 19.67 -65.29
C LEU A 16 -41.38 19.76 -64.87
N GLY A 17 -41.72 19.44 -63.62
CA GLY A 17 -43.08 19.40 -63.08
C GLY A 17 -43.65 20.77 -62.70
N GLY A 18 -43.53 21.77 -63.57
CA GLY A 18 -44.05 23.13 -63.32
C GLY A 18 -45.31 23.49 -64.13
N ALA A 19 -45.74 22.66 -65.07
CA ALA A 19 -46.61 23.13 -66.16
C ALA A 19 -48.13 22.89 -66.00
N SER A 20 -48.66 22.34 -64.90
CA SER A 20 -50.11 22.03 -64.89
C SER A 20 -50.90 22.09 -63.56
N ARG A 21 -50.30 22.27 -62.37
CA ARG A 21 -51.09 22.40 -61.12
C ARG A 21 -50.52 23.45 -60.16
N LYS A 22 -51.36 24.40 -59.72
CA LYS A 22 -51.09 25.30 -58.58
C LYS A 22 -51.10 24.46 -57.29
N GLU A 23 -49.96 23.89 -56.96
CA GLU A 23 -49.75 23.17 -55.70
C GLU A 23 -49.57 24.19 -54.55
N GLU A 24 -50.08 23.88 -53.35
CA GLU A 24 -49.98 24.77 -52.20
C GLU A 24 -48.53 24.88 -51.73
N LYS A 25 -48.05 26.10 -51.42
CA LYS A 25 -46.63 26.36 -51.09
C LYS A 25 -46.11 25.48 -49.95
N ALA A 26 -46.96 25.20 -48.96
CA ALA A 26 -46.64 24.35 -47.82
C ALA A 26 -46.44 22.87 -48.22
N SER A 27 -47.29 22.32 -49.09
CA SER A 27 -47.15 20.95 -49.58
C SER A 27 -45.91 20.75 -50.45
N LEU A 28 -45.54 21.75 -51.25
CA LEU A 28 -44.34 21.72 -52.07
C LEU A 28 -43.06 21.77 -51.21
N LEU A 29 -43.06 22.59 -50.15
CA LEU A 29 -41.96 22.66 -49.18
C LEU A 29 -41.81 21.35 -48.40
N HIS A 30 -42.91 20.77 -47.90
CA HIS A 30 -42.89 19.50 -47.19
C HIS A 30 -42.35 18.36 -48.07
N ARG A 31 -42.83 18.24 -49.31
CA ARG A 31 -42.32 17.25 -50.28
C ARG A 31 -40.83 17.44 -50.55
N THR A 32 -40.38 18.68 -50.75
CA THR A 32 -38.96 18.97 -50.97
C THR A 32 -38.10 18.60 -49.75
N GLN A 33 -38.58 18.86 -48.54
CA GLN A 33 -37.92 18.49 -47.29
C GLN A 33 -37.87 16.98 -47.10
N GLU A 34 -38.96 16.27 -47.40
CA GLU A 34 -38.99 14.80 -47.32
C GLU A 34 -38.07 14.15 -48.36
N GLU A 35 -38.02 14.68 -49.59
CA GLU A 35 -37.06 14.24 -50.59
C GLU A 35 -35.60 14.52 -50.18
N ARG A 36 -35.33 15.66 -49.52
CA ARG A 36 -34.01 15.93 -48.93
C ARG A 36 -33.67 14.92 -47.83
N ARG A 37 -34.60 14.65 -46.92
CA ARG A 37 -34.43 13.64 -45.87
C ARG A 37 -34.14 12.26 -46.46
N LYS A 38 -34.89 11.82 -47.48
CA LYS A 38 -34.65 10.55 -48.19
C LYS A 38 -33.26 10.49 -48.84
N ARG A 39 -32.81 11.58 -49.49
CA ARG A 39 -31.44 11.66 -50.05
C ARG A 39 -30.38 11.61 -48.97
N GLU A 40 -30.58 12.24 -47.82
CA GLU A 40 -29.68 12.19 -46.68
C GLU A 40 -29.62 10.79 -46.04
N GLU A 41 -30.78 10.12 -45.90
CA GLU A 41 -30.88 8.74 -45.44
C GLU A 41 -30.16 7.77 -46.39
N GLU A 42 -30.34 7.91 -47.69
CA GLU A 42 -29.63 7.12 -48.71
C GLU A 42 -28.11 7.38 -48.68
N ARG A 43 -27.68 8.65 -48.59
CA ARG A 43 -26.25 8.99 -48.42
C ARG A 43 -25.68 8.37 -47.16
N ARG A 44 -26.40 8.42 -46.03
CA ARG A 44 -26.00 7.79 -44.77
C ARG A 44 -25.90 6.27 -44.91
N ARG A 45 -26.87 5.64 -45.57
CA ARG A 45 -26.87 4.19 -45.86
C ARG A 45 -25.67 3.79 -46.72
N LEU A 46 -25.38 4.53 -47.79
CA LEU A 46 -24.23 4.29 -48.67
C LEU A 46 -22.91 4.49 -47.92
N LYS A 47 -22.78 5.57 -47.14
CA LYS A 47 -21.58 5.81 -46.31
C LYS A 47 -21.35 4.65 -45.33
N ASN A 48 -22.39 4.19 -44.64
CA ASN A 48 -22.29 3.06 -43.72
C ASN A 48 -21.92 1.76 -44.47
N ALA A 49 -22.48 1.52 -45.65
CA ALA A 49 -22.12 0.36 -46.47
C ALA A 49 -20.65 0.39 -46.89
N VAL A 50 -20.13 1.56 -47.30
CA VAL A 50 -18.70 1.72 -47.64
C VAL A 50 -17.80 1.45 -46.45
N ILE A 51 -18.15 1.92 -45.25
CA ILE A 51 -17.38 1.66 -44.02
C ILE A 51 -17.32 0.16 -43.72
N ILE A 52 -18.45 -0.54 -43.80
CA ILE A 52 -18.50 -1.99 -43.58
C ILE A 52 -17.69 -2.73 -44.65
N GLN A 53 -17.84 -2.36 -45.92
CA GLN A 53 -17.14 -3.00 -47.03
C GLN A 53 -15.63 -2.76 -46.97
N SER A 54 -15.17 -1.55 -46.64
CA SER A 54 -13.74 -1.25 -46.52
C SER A 54 -13.11 -2.02 -45.36
N PHE A 55 -13.82 -2.16 -44.24
CA PHE A 55 -13.38 -2.98 -43.12
C PHE A 55 -13.24 -4.46 -43.51
N ILE A 56 -14.25 -5.04 -44.18
CA ILE A 56 -14.21 -6.44 -44.63
C ILE A 56 -13.10 -6.68 -45.64
N ARG A 57 -12.92 -5.77 -46.62
CA ARG A 57 -11.82 -5.85 -47.60
C ARG A 57 -10.46 -5.81 -46.90
N GLY A 58 -10.26 -4.84 -46.00
CA GLY A 58 -9.02 -4.72 -45.22
C GLY A 58 -8.74 -5.93 -44.33
N TYR A 59 -9.78 -6.57 -43.76
CA TYR A 59 -9.63 -7.81 -43.01
C TYR A 59 -9.20 -8.99 -43.92
N ARG A 60 -9.84 -9.13 -45.09
CA ARG A 60 -9.49 -10.18 -46.08
C ARG A 60 -8.07 -10.00 -46.60
N ASP A 61 -7.69 -8.78 -46.97
CA ASP A 61 -6.35 -8.47 -47.45
C ASP A 61 -5.30 -8.74 -46.37
N ARG A 62 -5.56 -8.38 -45.10
CA ARG A 62 -4.67 -8.69 -43.98
C ARG A 62 -4.50 -10.20 -43.81
N LYS A 63 -5.58 -10.98 -43.88
CA LYS A 63 -5.53 -12.44 -43.77
C LYS A 63 -4.74 -13.06 -44.94
N GLN A 64 -4.92 -12.54 -46.15
CA GLN A 64 -4.15 -12.94 -47.33
C GLN A 64 -2.66 -12.63 -47.14
N GLN A 65 -2.32 -11.42 -46.70
CA GLN A 65 -0.94 -11.04 -46.43
C GLN A 65 -0.29 -11.90 -45.33
N TYR A 66 -1.02 -12.24 -44.27
CA TYR A 66 -0.53 -13.19 -43.27
C TYR A 66 -0.21 -14.56 -43.88
N SER A 67 -1.06 -15.07 -44.77
CA SER A 67 -0.77 -16.34 -45.47
C SER A 67 0.47 -16.24 -46.35
N ILE A 68 0.63 -15.15 -47.12
CA ILE A 68 1.79 -14.93 -47.99
C ILE A 68 3.07 -14.88 -47.17
N GLN A 69 3.07 -14.11 -46.08
CA GLN A 69 4.24 -13.94 -45.21
C GLN A 69 4.56 -15.22 -44.43
N ARG A 70 3.56 -16.02 -44.01
CA ARG A 70 3.79 -17.36 -43.44
C ARG A 70 4.51 -18.28 -44.43
N SER A 71 4.01 -18.37 -45.66
CA SER A 71 4.66 -19.19 -46.68
C SER A 71 6.06 -18.68 -47.04
N ALA A 72 6.31 -17.37 -46.98
CA ALA A 72 7.65 -16.82 -47.17
C ALA A 72 8.60 -17.21 -46.04
N PHE A 73 8.14 -17.12 -44.79
CA PHE A 73 8.89 -17.56 -43.61
C PHE A 73 9.23 -19.06 -43.71
N ASP A 74 8.26 -19.91 -44.04
CA ASP A 74 8.46 -21.35 -44.15
C ASP A 74 9.50 -21.70 -45.24
N ARG A 75 9.44 -21.03 -46.40
CA ARG A 75 10.46 -21.20 -47.46
C ARG A 75 11.86 -20.83 -46.99
N CYS A 76 12.00 -19.74 -46.23
CA CYS A 76 13.29 -19.33 -45.68
C CYS A 76 13.78 -20.33 -44.63
N ALA A 77 12.89 -20.85 -43.77
CA ALA A 77 13.23 -21.86 -42.78
C ALA A 77 13.65 -23.20 -43.42
N ASP A 78 12.98 -23.64 -44.48
CA ASP A 78 13.35 -24.84 -45.25
C ASP A 78 14.69 -24.66 -45.98
N SER A 79 14.93 -23.45 -46.53
CA SER A 79 16.18 -23.09 -47.21
C SER A 79 17.37 -22.88 -46.26
N ALA A 80 17.14 -22.92 -44.95
CA ALA A 80 18.17 -22.77 -43.93
C ALA A 80 18.80 -24.10 -43.49
N GLN A 81 18.34 -25.22 -44.06
CA GLN A 81 18.92 -26.55 -43.84
C GLN A 81 20.34 -26.65 -44.46
N PRO A 82 21.17 -27.62 -44.04
CA PRO A 82 22.54 -27.78 -44.57
C PRO A 82 22.54 -27.89 -46.10
N GLY A 83 23.22 -26.95 -46.77
CA GLY A 83 23.31 -26.87 -48.23
C GLY A 83 22.30 -25.94 -48.92
N GLY A 84 21.44 -25.24 -48.16
CA GLY A 84 20.51 -24.24 -48.70
C GLY A 84 21.11 -22.83 -48.88
N SER A 85 20.39 -21.98 -49.63
CA SER A 85 20.84 -20.62 -49.98
C SER A 85 20.65 -19.59 -48.86
N PHE A 86 19.93 -19.92 -47.78
CA PHE A 86 19.60 -18.97 -46.71
C PHE A 86 20.48 -19.20 -45.47
N CYS A 87 21.40 -18.28 -45.19
CA CYS A 87 22.30 -18.40 -44.04
C CYS A 87 21.68 -17.83 -42.76
N LEU A 88 21.43 -18.68 -41.76
CA LEU A 88 20.99 -18.28 -40.42
C LEU A 88 22.09 -17.65 -39.57
N ALA A 89 23.37 -17.83 -39.94
CA ALA A 89 24.50 -17.15 -39.33
C ALA A 89 24.70 -15.74 -39.92
N ASP A 90 23.60 -15.05 -40.23
CA ASP A 90 23.59 -13.68 -40.72
C ASP A 90 22.51 -12.87 -39.99
N GLY A 91 22.92 -11.72 -39.42
CA GLY A 91 22.07 -10.91 -38.55
C GLY A 91 20.83 -10.32 -39.26
N PRO A 92 20.96 -9.70 -40.44
CA PRO A 92 19.82 -9.18 -41.20
C PRO A 92 18.80 -10.25 -41.59
N ASN A 93 19.24 -11.48 -41.90
CA ASN A 93 18.36 -12.61 -42.18
C ASN A 93 17.52 -12.99 -40.95
N LEU A 94 18.13 -12.99 -39.75
CA LEU A 94 17.39 -13.17 -38.49
C LEU A 94 16.40 -12.04 -38.25
N THR A 95 16.80 -10.78 -38.47
CA THR A 95 15.92 -9.60 -38.37
C THR A 95 14.71 -9.72 -39.30
N LEU A 96 14.90 -10.21 -40.53
CA LEU A 96 13.83 -10.44 -41.50
C LEU A 96 12.84 -11.51 -41.01
N LEU A 97 13.35 -12.67 -40.56
CA LEU A 97 12.52 -13.76 -40.04
C LEU A 97 11.69 -13.31 -38.83
N VAL A 98 12.32 -12.58 -37.91
CA VAL A 98 11.63 -12.00 -36.75
C VAL A 98 10.55 -11.01 -37.19
N ARG A 99 10.84 -10.13 -38.16
CA ARG A 99 9.88 -9.16 -38.70
C ARG A 99 8.66 -9.85 -39.30
N GLN A 100 8.88 -10.90 -40.10
CA GLN A 100 7.82 -11.69 -40.71
C GLN A 100 6.98 -12.39 -39.65
N LEU A 101 7.61 -13.12 -38.72
CA LEU A 101 6.89 -13.84 -37.68
C LEU A 101 6.03 -12.87 -36.85
N LEU A 102 6.61 -11.77 -36.35
CA LEU A 102 5.88 -10.78 -35.56
C LEU A 102 4.70 -10.14 -36.30
N PHE A 103 4.73 -10.10 -37.63
CA PHE A 103 3.65 -9.55 -38.45
C PHE A 103 2.43 -10.47 -38.50
N PHE A 104 2.61 -11.79 -38.68
CA PHE A 104 1.51 -12.74 -38.85
C PHE A 104 1.18 -13.60 -37.62
N TYR A 105 2.01 -13.53 -36.56
CA TYR A 105 1.97 -14.47 -35.44
C TYR A 105 0.58 -14.62 -34.82
N LYS A 106 0.12 -15.86 -34.76
CA LYS A 106 -1.05 -16.26 -33.98
C LYS A 106 -0.71 -17.50 -33.16
N GLN A 107 -0.87 -17.41 -31.83
CA GLN A 107 -0.52 -18.46 -30.88
C GLN A 107 -1.02 -19.85 -31.30
N SER A 108 -2.29 -19.98 -31.71
CA SER A 108 -2.88 -21.28 -32.07
C SER A 108 -2.28 -21.94 -33.32
N GLU A 109 -1.67 -21.17 -34.23
CA GLU A 109 -1.19 -21.64 -35.53
C GLU A 109 0.35 -21.65 -35.64
N ASP A 110 1.01 -20.73 -34.93
CA ASP A 110 2.41 -20.38 -35.17
C ASP A 110 3.36 -20.71 -33.99
N SER A 111 2.90 -21.38 -32.92
CA SER A 111 3.78 -21.74 -31.78
C SER A 111 5.02 -22.52 -32.20
N LYS A 112 4.89 -23.47 -33.13
CA LYS A 112 6.03 -24.27 -33.63
C LYS A 112 7.07 -23.39 -34.35
N ARG A 113 6.61 -22.42 -35.16
CA ARG A 113 7.49 -21.46 -35.86
C ARG A 113 8.22 -20.56 -34.86
N LEU A 114 7.54 -20.13 -33.81
CA LEU A 114 8.14 -19.32 -32.75
C LEU A 114 9.19 -20.10 -31.95
N ILE A 115 8.90 -21.35 -31.58
CA ILE A 115 9.86 -22.25 -30.92
C ILE A 115 11.12 -22.43 -31.79
N TRP A 116 10.93 -22.73 -33.08
CA TRP A 116 12.05 -22.86 -34.03
C TRP A 116 12.86 -21.57 -34.13
N LEU A 117 12.20 -20.40 -34.19
CA LEU A 117 12.89 -19.12 -34.24
C LEU A 117 13.69 -18.85 -32.95
N TYR A 118 13.12 -19.13 -31.77
CA TYR A 118 13.83 -18.98 -30.50
C TYR A 118 15.09 -19.84 -30.41
N GLN A 119 15.03 -21.10 -30.86
CA GLN A 119 16.21 -21.98 -30.90
C GLN A 119 17.34 -21.35 -31.72
N ASN A 120 17.02 -20.79 -32.89
CA ASN A 120 18.01 -20.16 -33.75
C ASN A 120 18.52 -18.82 -33.20
N LEU A 121 17.65 -18.01 -32.59
CA LEU A 121 18.04 -16.75 -31.95
C LEU A 121 18.95 -16.98 -30.74
N ILE A 122 18.70 -18.01 -29.93
CA ILE A 122 19.59 -18.37 -28.82
C ILE A 122 20.94 -18.83 -29.34
N LYS A 123 20.96 -19.68 -30.38
CA LYS A 123 22.20 -20.20 -30.99
C LYS A 123 23.05 -19.09 -31.61
N HIS A 124 22.42 -18.09 -32.22
CA HIS A 124 23.07 -16.99 -32.94
C HIS A 124 22.87 -15.63 -32.27
N SER A 125 22.77 -15.61 -30.93
CA SER A 125 22.42 -14.42 -30.14
C SER A 125 23.36 -13.24 -30.39
N SER A 126 24.67 -13.49 -30.46
CA SER A 126 25.69 -12.46 -30.71
C SER A 126 25.50 -11.75 -32.06
N LEU A 127 25.14 -12.50 -33.11
CA LEU A 127 24.94 -11.95 -34.46
C LEU A 127 23.67 -11.09 -34.54
N PHE A 128 22.60 -11.53 -33.85
CA PHE A 128 21.36 -10.78 -33.79
C PHE A 128 21.51 -9.50 -32.94
N VAL A 129 22.18 -9.61 -31.79
CA VAL A 129 22.48 -8.46 -30.92
C VAL A 129 23.39 -7.44 -31.60
N LYS A 130 24.30 -7.87 -32.47
CA LYS A 130 25.16 -6.95 -33.26
C LYS A 130 24.36 -5.96 -34.10
N GLN A 131 23.11 -6.27 -34.44
CA GLN A 131 22.24 -5.33 -35.17
C GLN A 131 21.86 -4.09 -34.34
N LEU A 132 22.08 -4.10 -33.02
CA LEU A 132 21.90 -2.93 -32.15
C LEU A 132 22.99 -1.86 -32.27
N ASP A 133 24.10 -2.19 -32.93
CA ASP A 133 25.20 -1.26 -33.23
C ASP A 133 25.07 -0.63 -34.64
N GLY A 134 24.13 -1.11 -35.44
CA GLY A 134 23.93 -0.69 -36.83
C GLY A 134 22.78 0.31 -37.05
N SER A 135 22.49 0.57 -38.32
CA SER A 135 21.39 1.45 -38.76
C SER A 135 19.99 0.92 -38.38
N GLU A 136 19.84 -0.39 -38.15
CA GLU A 136 18.56 -1.00 -37.75
C GLU A 136 18.37 -1.09 -36.22
N ARG A 137 19.18 -0.39 -35.41
CA ARG A 137 19.16 -0.44 -33.93
C ARG A 137 17.76 -0.37 -33.32
N LEU A 138 16.94 0.62 -33.71
CA LEU A 138 15.60 0.80 -33.14
C LEU A 138 14.66 -0.36 -33.50
N THR A 139 14.78 -0.88 -34.72
CA THR A 139 14.00 -2.03 -35.20
C THR A 139 14.39 -3.29 -34.44
N CYS A 140 15.69 -3.57 -34.29
CA CYS A 140 16.17 -4.72 -33.54
C CYS A 140 15.73 -4.67 -32.07
N LEU A 141 15.85 -3.51 -31.41
CA LEU A 141 15.39 -3.35 -30.03
C LEU A 141 13.88 -3.59 -29.88
N PHE A 142 13.07 -3.05 -30.81
CA PHE A 142 11.64 -3.29 -30.82
C PHE A 142 11.31 -4.78 -31.02
N GLN A 143 12.04 -5.45 -31.91
CA GLN A 143 11.89 -6.88 -32.15
C GLN A 143 12.20 -7.70 -30.90
N ILE A 144 13.31 -7.44 -30.22
CA ILE A 144 13.66 -8.10 -28.95
C ILE A 144 12.53 -7.90 -27.93
N LYS A 145 12.11 -6.64 -27.69
CA LYS A 145 10.99 -6.32 -26.78
C LYS A 145 9.73 -7.15 -27.09
N ARG A 146 9.32 -7.21 -28.35
CA ARG A 146 8.12 -7.94 -28.80
C ARG A 146 8.28 -9.46 -28.66
N LEU A 147 9.46 -10.00 -28.96
CA LEU A 147 9.76 -11.42 -28.78
C LEU A 147 9.74 -11.82 -27.29
N MET A 148 10.24 -10.97 -26.40
CA MET A 148 10.20 -11.21 -24.96
C MET A 148 8.76 -11.15 -24.42
N SER A 149 7.93 -10.23 -24.90
CA SER A 149 6.49 -10.23 -24.57
C SER A 149 5.76 -11.49 -25.07
N LEU A 150 6.15 -12.02 -26.23
CA LEU A 150 5.67 -13.33 -26.70
C LEU A 150 6.14 -14.47 -25.79
N CYS A 151 7.38 -14.43 -25.28
CA CYS A 151 7.87 -15.40 -24.29
C CYS A 151 7.00 -15.39 -23.04
N CYS A 152 6.71 -14.21 -22.47
CA CYS A 152 5.84 -14.07 -21.30
C CYS A 152 4.46 -14.69 -21.55
N ARG A 153 3.83 -14.38 -22.70
CA ARG A 153 2.52 -14.94 -23.05
C ARG A 153 2.52 -16.45 -23.25
N LEU A 154 3.60 -17.02 -23.79
CA LEU A 154 3.75 -18.47 -23.87
C LEU A 154 3.81 -19.10 -22.48
N LEU A 155 4.63 -18.51 -21.62
CA LEU A 155 4.87 -18.96 -20.26
C LEU A 155 3.63 -18.91 -19.35
N GLN A 156 2.69 -18.02 -19.62
CA GLN A 156 1.41 -17.98 -18.92
C GLN A 156 0.54 -19.23 -19.16
N ASN A 157 0.78 -19.99 -20.24
CA ASN A 157 0.08 -21.25 -20.53
C ASN A 157 0.79 -22.48 -19.95
N CYS A 158 1.62 -22.32 -18.91
CA CYS A 158 2.42 -23.39 -18.31
C CYS A 158 1.61 -24.50 -17.61
N SER A 159 0.31 -24.30 -17.41
CA SER A 159 -0.64 -25.32 -16.94
C SER A 159 -0.93 -26.40 -17.99
N ASP A 160 -0.60 -26.16 -19.27
CA ASP A 160 -0.67 -27.16 -20.31
C ASP A 160 0.63 -27.98 -20.30
N ASP A 161 0.54 -29.26 -19.93
CA ASP A 161 1.68 -30.18 -19.84
C ASP A 161 2.40 -30.38 -21.17
N SER A 162 1.77 -30.03 -22.29
CA SER A 162 2.38 -30.11 -23.61
C SER A 162 3.45 -29.03 -23.87
N LEU A 163 3.46 -27.93 -23.08
CA LEU A 163 4.39 -26.82 -23.27
C LEU A 163 5.73 -27.08 -22.56
N ASN A 164 6.79 -27.22 -23.35
CA ASN A 164 8.15 -27.22 -22.81
C ASN A 164 8.58 -25.79 -22.43
N VAL A 165 8.55 -25.50 -21.13
CA VAL A 165 8.91 -24.21 -20.52
C VAL A 165 10.41 -23.88 -20.64
N ALA A 166 11.27 -24.88 -20.87
CA ALA A 166 12.72 -24.69 -20.86
C ALA A 166 13.20 -23.69 -21.93
N LEU A 167 12.65 -23.76 -23.15
CA LEU A 167 13.07 -22.88 -24.24
C LEU A 167 12.64 -21.42 -24.02
N PRO A 168 11.37 -21.09 -23.70
CA PRO A 168 11.01 -19.73 -23.33
C PRO A 168 11.79 -19.20 -22.12
N MET A 169 12.06 -20.02 -21.10
CA MET A 169 12.90 -19.62 -19.96
C MET A 169 14.34 -19.31 -20.38
N ARG A 170 14.94 -20.15 -21.23
CA ARG A 170 16.28 -19.90 -21.76
C ARG A 170 16.32 -18.62 -22.60
N MET A 171 15.25 -18.35 -23.35
CA MET A 171 15.12 -17.13 -24.13
C MET A 171 15.07 -15.88 -23.23
N LEU A 172 14.32 -15.94 -22.12
CA LEU A 172 14.31 -14.90 -21.10
C LEU A 172 15.69 -14.67 -20.49
N GLU A 173 16.37 -15.74 -20.10
CA GLU A 173 17.69 -15.69 -19.50
C GLU A 173 18.74 -15.07 -20.44
N VAL A 174 18.83 -15.56 -21.68
CA VAL A 174 19.82 -15.11 -22.66
C VAL A 174 19.59 -13.64 -23.03
N PHE A 175 18.37 -13.23 -23.35
CA PHE A 175 18.12 -11.89 -23.88
C PHE A 175 17.87 -10.81 -22.81
N SER A 176 17.84 -11.19 -21.54
CA SER A 176 17.91 -10.24 -20.43
C SER A 176 19.31 -10.12 -19.82
N SER A 177 20.26 -11.00 -20.17
CA SER A 177 21.59 -11.06 -19.54
C SER A 177 22.59 -10.09 -20.17
N GLU A 178 23.30 -9.33 -19.34
CA GLU A 178 24.41 -8.46 -19.74
C GLU A 178 25.49 -9.21 -20.51
N ASN A 179 25.74 -10.48 -20.15
CA ASN A 179 26.74 -11.34 -20.80
C ASN A 179 26.46 -11.57 -22.30
N THR A 180 25.21 -11.45 -22.73
CA THR A 180 24.83 -11.60 -24.14
C THR A 180 25.16 -10.35 -24.96
N TYR A 181 25.10 -9.17 -24.33
CA TYR A 181 25.23 -7.88 -25.02
C TYR A 181 26.63 -7.28 -24.89
N LEU A 182 27.26 -7.40 -23.72
CA LEU A 182 28.53 -6.76 -23.41
C LEU A 182 29.68 -7.17 -24.35
N PRO A 183 29.87 -8.46 -24.70
CA PRO A 183 30.94 -8.84 -25.63
C PRO A 183 30.76 -8.28 -27.05
N VAL A 184 29.52 -7.95 -27.43
CA VAL A 184 29.16 -7.52 -28.79
C VAL A 184 29.17 -6.00 -28.90
N LEU A 185 28.58 -5.30 -27.93
CA LEU A 185 28.40 -3.84 -27.95
C LEU A 185 29.56 -3.08 -27.27
N GLN A 186 30.33 -3.74 -26.40
CA GLN A 186 31.52 -3.22 -25.72
C GLN A 186 31.32 -1.99 -24.81
N ASP A 187 30.17 -1.31 -24.87
CA ASP A 187 29.77 -0.20 -23.99
C ASP A 187 28.82 -0.69 -22.88
N SER A 188 29.33 -0.74 -21.65
CA SER A 188 28.57 -1.17 -20.47
C SER A 188 27.35 -0.27 -20.19
N SER A 189 27.49 1.05 -20.35
CA SER A 189 26.40 2.00 -20.07
C SER A 189 25.24 1.83 -21.06
N TYR A 190 25.56 1.62 -22.33
CA TYR A 190 24.57 1.36 -23.37
C TYR A 190 23.91 -0.01 -23.19
N VAL A 191 24.66 -1.04 -22.80
CA VAL A 191 24.11 -2.38 -22.49
C VAL A 191 23.09 -2.33 -21.35
N VAL A 192 23.42 -1.65 -20.26
CA VAL A 192 22.50 -1.42 -19.13
C VAL A 192 21.24 -0.71 -19.64
N SER A 193 21.39 0.33 -20.46
CA SER A 193 20.25 1.05 -21.05
C SER A 193 19.32 0.16 -21.89
N VAL A 194 19.89 -0.72 -22.71
CA VAL A 194 19.14 -1.67 -23.53
C VAL A 194 18.37 -2.65 -22.64
N ILE A 195 19.01 -3.19 -21.60
CA ILE A 195 18.41 -4.16 -20.69
C ILE A 195 17.30 -3.51 -19.85
N GLU A 196 17.51 -2.32 -19.31
CA GLU A 196 16.47 -1.54 -18.61
C GLU A 196 15.22 -1.41 -19.47
N GLN A 197 15.40 -1.03 -20.74
CA GLN A 197 14.29 -0.87 -21.68
C GLN A 197 13.58 -2.19 -22.02
N ILE A 198 14.31 -3.30 -22.11
CA ILE A 198 13.74 -4.63 -22.36
C ILE A 198 12.95 -5.09 -21.13
N LEU A 199 13.55 -5.02 -19.94
CA LEU A 199 12.92 -5.42 -18.67
C LEU A 199 11.68 -4.58 -18.37
N HIS A 200 11.76 -3.24 -18.52
CA HIS A 200 10.61 -2.36 -18.34
C HIS A 200 9.46 -2.71 -19.28
N TYR A 201 9.76 -2.96 -20.56
CA TYR A 201 8.75 -3.41 -21.52
C TYR A 201 8.16 -4.77 -21.13
N MET A 202 8.98 -5.73 -20.70
CA MET A 202 8.50 -7.05 -20.28
C MET A 202 7.57 -6.97 -19.07
N VAL A 203 7.95 -6.19 -18.05
CA VAL A 203 7.15 -5.99 -16.83
C VAL A 203 5.79 -5.40 -17.18
N HIS A 204 5.74 -4.37 -18.02
CA HIS A 204 4.48 -3.80 -18.52
C HIS A 204 3.62 -4.81 -19.32
N ASN A 205 4.23 -5.86 -19.87
CA ASN A 205 3.54 -6.89 -20.66
C ASN A 205 3.36 -8.21 -19.88
N GLY A 206 3.26 -8.16 -18.55
CA GLY A 206 2.87 -9.30 -17.71
C GLY A 206 4.01 -10.27 -17.37
N TYR A 207 5.24 -9.78 -17.26
CA TYR A 207 6.39 -10.61 -16.85
C TYR A 207 6.19 -11.23 -15.46
N TYR A 208 5.87 -10.43 -14.43
CA TYR A 208 5.64 -10.94 -13.07
C TYR A 208 4.44 -11.89 -13.00
N ARG A 209 3.36 -11.60 -13.74
CA ARG A 209 2.23 -12.53 -13.89
C ARG A 209 2.68 -13.90 -14.41
N SER A 210 3.56 -13.89 -15.42
CA SER A 210 4.10 -15.12 -16.01
C SER A 210 4.91 -15.89 -14.97
N LEU A 211 5.85 -15.23 -14.28
CA LEU A 211 6.67 -15.84 -13.24
C LEU A 211 5.83 -16.39 -12.08
N TYR A 212 4.82 -15.65 -11.64
CA TYR A 212 3.88 -16.10 -10.61
C TYR A 212 3.18 -17.40 -11.00
N LEU A 213 2.68 -17.51 -12.23
CA LEU A 213 2.04 -18.74 -12.72
C LEU A 213 3.03 -19.90 -12.86
N LEU A 214 4.28 -19.64 -13.28
CA LEU A 214 5.32 -20.67 -13.32
C LEU A 214 5.66 -21.21 -11.93
N ILE A 215 5.85 -20.31 -10.96
CA ILE A 215 6.21 -20.66 -9.57
C ILE A 215 5.13 -21.58 -9.00
N ASN A 216 3.86 -21.21 -9.13
CA ASN A 216 2.75 -21.99 -8.58
C ASN A 216 2.45 -23.29 -9.34
N SER A 217 2.85 -23.41 -10.62
CA SER A 217 2.58 -24.61 -11.43
C SER A 217 3.76 -25.60 -11.50
N LYS A 218 5.01 -25.12 -11.44
CA LYS A 218 6.20 -25.95 -11.62
C LYS A 218 6.97 -26.23 -10.33
N LEU A 219 6.72 -25.48 -9.25
CA LEU A 219 7.30 -25.78 -7.94
C LEU A 219 6.27 -26.53 -7.07
N PRO A 220 6.69 -27.58 -6.35
CA PRO A 220 5.84 -28.26 -5.36
C PRO A 220 5.33 -27.26 -4.31
N SER A 221 4.11 -27.45 -3.78
CA SER A 221 3.58 -26.61 -2.69
C SER A 221 4.38 -26.76 -1.39
N SER A 222 4.99 -27.93 -1.16
CA SER A 222 5.85 -28.20 0.00
C SER A 222 7.27 -27.64 -0.14
N ILE A 223 7.56 -26.80 -1.14
CA ILE A 223 8.91 -26.28 -1.35
C ILE A 223 9.28 -25.29 -0.24
N GLU A 224 10.42 -25.52 0.38
CA GLU A 224 11.01 -24.59 1.34
C GLU A 224 12.22 -23.86 0.73
N TYR A 225 12.58 -22.72 1.29
CA TYR A 225 13.80 -22.02 0.90
C TYR A 225 15.07 -22.88 1.07
N SER A 226 15.09 -23.77 2.05
CA SER A 226 16.17 -24.73 2.29
C SER A 226 16.44 -25.66 1.09
N ASP A 227 15.44 -25.88 0.22
CA ASP A 227 15.53 -26.74 -0.96
C ASP A 227 16.08 -26.01 -2.21
N LEU A 228 16.48 -24.74 -2.12
CA LEU A 228 17.01 -23.95 -3.25
C LEU A 228 18.15 -24.67 -4.00
N SER A 229 19.01 -25.39 -3.27
CA SER A 229 20.13 -26.15 -3.85
C SER A 229 19.70 -27.45 -4.54
N ARG A 230 18.56 -28.02 -4.12
CA ARG A 230 18.02 -29.30 -4.61
C ARG A 230 17.15 -29.14 -5.85
N VAL A 231 16.56 -27.95 -6.05
CA VAL A 231 15.62 -27.67 -7.14
C VAL A 231 16.18 -26.55 -8.04
N PRO A 232 16.96 -26.88 -9.10
CA PRO A 232 17.62 -25.88 -9.94
C PRO A 232 16.67 -24.87 -10.59
N ILE A 233 15.46 -25.30 -10.96
CA ILE A 233 14.44 -24.41 -11.53
C ILE A 233 13.97 -23.34 -10.54
N ALA A 234 13.95 -23.65 -9.23
CA ALA A 234 13.56 -22.69 -8.19
C ALA A 234 14.55 -21.54 -8.12
N LYS A 235 15.86 -21.83 -8.18
CA LYS A 235 16.92 -20.82 -8.25
C LYS A 235 16.76 -19.91 -9.47
N ILE A 236 16.55 -20.48 -10.66
CA ILE A 236 16.37 -19.72 -11.89
C ILE A 236 15.13 -18.80 -11.79
N LEU A 237 14.01 -19.30 -11.26
CA LEU A 237 12.79 -18.50 -11.10
C LEU A 237 13.01 -17.34 -10.12
N LEU A 238 13.67 -17.60 -8.99
CA LEU A 238 14.01 -16.56 -8.01
C LEU A 238 14.91 -15.47 -8.60
N GLU A 239 15.96 -15.86 -9.34
CA GLU A 239 16.83 -14.90 -10.04
C GLU A 239 16.05 -14.04 -11.04
N ASN A 240 15.07 -14.63 -11.75
CA ASN A 240 14.21 -13.90 -12.67
C ASN A 240 13.22 -12.96 -11.95
N VAL A 241 12.77 -13.29 -10.74
CA VAL A 241 11.95 -12.39 -9.91
C VAL A 241 12.78 -11.19 -9.43
N LEU A 242 14.01 -11.43 -8.97
CA LEU A 242 14.89 -10.40 -8.43
C LEU A 242 15.44 -9.46 -9.49
N LYS A 243 15.83 -9.99 -10.65
CA LYS A 243 16.60 -9.26 -11.66
C LYS A 243 16.01 -7.89 -12.04
N PRO A 244 14.71 -7.73 -12.38
CA PRO A 244 14.20 -6.42 -12.72
C PRO A 244 14.20 -5.43 -11.55
N LEU A 245 14.23 -5.87 -10.30
CA LEU A 245 14.17 -4.99 -9.12
C LEU A 245 15.51 -4.28 -8.86
N HIS A 246 16.63 -4.86 -9.29
CA HIS A 246 17.98 -4.31 -9.07
C HIS A 246 18.33 -3.13 -10.01
N PHE A 247 17.61 -2.96 -11.11
CA PHE A 247 17.88 -1.87 -12.06
C PHE A 247 17.31 -0.54 -11.57
N THR A 248 17.96 0.57 -11.95
CA THR A 248 17.52 1.93 -11.63
C THR A 248 16.53 2.49 -12.64
N TYR A 249 16.53 1.96 -13.88
CA TYR A 249 15.68 2.38 -14.99
C TYR A 249 15.89 3.84 -15.41
N SER A 250 17.13 4.31 -15.30
CA SER A 250 17.53 5.68 -15.68
C SER A 250 17.30 5.97 -17.18
N SER A 251 17.28 4.93 -18.01
CA SER A 251 17.06 5.02 -19.46
C SER A 251 15.59 5.00 -19.88
N CYS A 252 14.67 4.85 -18.94
CA CYS A 252 13.23 4.73 -19.17
C CYS A 252 12.48 6.01 -18.75
N PRO A 253 11.17 6.15 -19.07
CA PRO A 253 10.39 7.30 -18.62
C PRO A 253 10.43 7.47 -17.10
N GLU A 254 10.27 8.70 -16.63
CA GLU A 254 10.27 9.02 -15.20
C GLU A 254 9.22 8.16 -14.45
N GLY A 255 9.63 7.57 -13.32
CA GLY A 255 8.81 6.64 -12.55
C GLY A 255 8.80 5.20 -13.06
N ALA A 256 9.60 4.83 -14.06
CA ALA A 256 9.71 3.45 -14.54
C ALA A 256 10.08 2.45 -13.43
N ARG A 257 11.04 2.79 -12.57
CA ARG A 257 11.40 1.95 -11.42
C ARG A 257 10.22 1.71 -10.47
N HIS A 258 9.42 2.74 -10.21
CA HIS A 258 8.21 2.61 -9.39
C HIS A 258 7.17 1.71 -10.06
N GLN A 259 7.00 1.79 -11.39
CA GLN A 259 6.10 0.88 -12.12
C GLN A 259 6.55 -0.58 -11.99
N VAL A 260 7.87 -0.83 -12.01
CA VAL A 260 8.40 -2.18 -11.83
C VAL A 260 8.12 -2.72 -10.42
N PHE A 261 8.36 -1.92 -9.38
CA PHE A 261 7.98 -2.30 -8.02
C PHE A 261 6.48 -2.47 -7.85
N SER A 262 5.65 -1.58 -8.44
CA SER A 262 4.20 -1.70 -8.40
C SER A 262 3.70 -3.00 -9.03
N ALA A 263 4.24 -3.37 -10.19
CA ALA A 263 3.87 -4.62 -10.87
C ALA A 263 4.31 -5.86 -10.08
N PHE A 264 5.47 -5.81 -9.42
CA PHE A 264 5.90 -6.87 -8.50
C PHE A 264 4.95 -6.99 -7.31
N THR A 265 4.65 -5.88 -6.65
CA THR A 265 3.75 -5.81 -5.50
C THR A 265 2.35 -6.33 -5.84
N GLU A 266 1.79 -5.91 -6.97
CA GLU A 266 0.44 -6.30 -7.40
C GLU A 266 0.32 -7.81 -7.71
N GLU A 267 1.35 -8.41 -8.31
CA GLU A 267 1.30 -9.83 -8.69
C GLU A 267 1.72 -10.78 -7.56
N PHE A 268 2.73 -10.42 -6.75
CA PHE A 268 3.28 -11.31 -5.73
C PHE A 268 2.74 -11.03 -4.32
N LEU A 269 2.37 -9.79 -4.01
CA LEU A 269 2.18 -9.36 -2.63
C LEU A 269 0.79 -8.79 -2.30
N ALA A 270 -0.06 -8.51 -3.30
CA ALA A 270 -1.37 -7.92 -3.07
C ALA A 270 -2.47 -8.96 -2.77
N ALA A 271 -2.30 -10.21 -3.23
CA ALA A 271 -3.25 -11.30 -3.02
C ALA A 271 -2.81 -12.21 -1.85
N PRO A 272 -3.73 -13.02 -1.29
CA PRO A 272 -3.38 -14.05 -0.32
C PRO A 272 -2.24 -14.95 -0.82
N PHE A 273 -1.23 -15.14 0.00
CA PHE A 273 -0.05 -15.91 -0.37
C PHE A 273 -0.41 -17.38 -0.63
N THR A 274 0.15 -17.91 -1.71
CA THR A 274 0.24 -19.36 -1.91
C THR A 274 1.41 -19.91 -1.09
N ASP A 275 1.40 -21.22 -0.84
CA ASP A 275 2.46 -21.90 -0.10
C ASP A 275 3.86 -21.61 -0.69
N GLN A 276 4.00 -21.62 -2.02
CA GLN A 276 5.28 -21.32 -2.68
C GLN A 276 5.74 -19.87 -2.45
N ILE A 277 4.82 -18.90 -2.44
CA ILE A 277 5.20 -17.51 -2.14
C ILE A 277 5.60 -17.38 -0.68
N PHE A 278 4.81 -17.97 0.23
CA PHE A 278 5.00 -17.84 1.68
C PHE A 278 6.24 -18.57 2.20
N HIS A 279 6.49 -19.81 1.76
CA HIS A 279 7.56 -20.68 2.28
C HIS A 279 8.86 -20.62 1.47
N PHE A 280 8.81 -20.17 0.21
CA PHE A 280 10.00 -20.11 -0.66
C PHE A 280 10.36 -18.68 -1.08
N VAL A 281 9.46 -17.94 -1.75
CA VAL A 281 9.83 -16.62 -2.31
C VAL A 281 10.11 -15.59 -1.22
N ILE A 282 9.22 -15.41 -0.23
CA ILE A 282 9.42 -14.39 0.83
C ILE A 282 10.68 -14.67 1.66
N PRO A 283 10.94 -15.89 2.16
CA PRO A 283 12.17 -16.19 2.88
C PRO A 283 13.42 -16.00 2.03
N ALA A 284 13.36 -16.33 0.74
CA ALA A 284 14.47 -16.08 -0.17
C ALA A 284 14.80 -14.58 -0.29
N LEU A 285 13.77 -13.73 -0.46
CA LEU A 285 13.96 -12.28 -0.53
C LEU A 285 14.43 -11.67 0.80
N ALA A 286 14.10 -12.32 1.93
CA ALA A 286 14.59 -11.94 3.25
C ALA A 286 16.06 -12.32 3.46
N ASP A 287 16.62 -13.29 2.74
CA ASP A 287 18.02 -13.68 2.87
C ASP A 287 18.94 -12.53 2.39
N ALA A 288 19.85 -12.10 3.26
CA ALA A 288 20.83 -11.06 2.99
C ALA A 288 21.71 -11.35 1.75
N GLN A 289 21.91 -12.62 1.38
CA GLN A 289 22.66 -13.01 0.19
C GLN A 289 21.95 -12.64 -1.12
N THR A 290 20.63 -12.46 -1.10
CA THR A 290 19.87 -12.06 -2.30
C THR A 290 19.94 -10.56 -2.59
N VAL A 291 20.38 -9.75 -1.61
CA VAL A 291 20.59 -8.30 -1.74
C VAL A 291 19.34 -7.57 -2.24
N PHE A 292 18.16 -7.92 -1.74
CA PHE A 292 16.91 -7.28 -2.14
C PHE A 292 16.99 -5.75 -1.97
N PRO A 293 16.59 -4.95 -2.97
CA PRO A 293 16.67 -3.48 -2.91
C PRO A 293 15.57 -2.90 -2.01
N TYR A 294 15.71 -3.12 -0.70
CA TYR A 294 14.68 -2.86 0.31
C TYR A 294 14.35 -1.37 0.46
N GLU A 295 15.35 -0.49 0.57
CA GLU A 295 15.11 0.96 0.70
C GLU A 295 14.40 1.57 -0.53
N PRO A 296 14.83 1.31 -1.79
CA PRO A 296 14.08 1.72 -2.98
C PRO A 296 12.65 1.16 -3.03
N PHE A 297 12.45 -0.07 -2.55
CA PHE A 297 11.13 -0.70 -2.49
C PHE A 297 10.20 0.01 -1.50
N LEU A 298 10.67 0.35 -0.29
CA LEU A 298 9.89 1.10 0.69
C LEU A 298 9.44 2.47 0.15
N THR A 299 10.33 3.17 -0.55
CA THR A 299 10.00 4.46 -1.22
C THR A 299 8.89 4.29 -2.26
N ALA A 300 8.95 3.21 -3.05
CA ALA A 300 7.92 2.92 -4.05
C ALA A 300 6.56 2.58 -3.41
N LEU A 301 6.56 1.88 -2.26
CA LEU A 301 5.34 1.53 -1.53
C LEU A 301 4.57 2.76 -1.02
N LEU A 302 5.25 3.75 -0.43
CA LEU A 302 4.60 4.98 0.03
C LEU A 302 3.92 5.76 -1.10
N LEU A 303 4.53 5.76 -2.29
CA LEU A 303 3.95 6.38 -3.47
C LEU A 303 2.68 5.64 -3.96
N LEU A 304 2.63 4.32 -3.80
CA LEU A 304 1.47 3.51 -4.19
C LEU A 304 0.27 3.75 -3.26
N GLU A 305 0.49 3.83 -1.95
CA GLU A 305 -0.57 4.12 -0.98
C GLU A 305 -1.17 5.51 -1.17
N SER A 306 -0.34 6.53 -1.47
CA SER A 306 -0.82 7.90 -1.72
C SER A 306 -1.86 8.00 -2.84
N ARG A 307 -1.93 7.00 -3.72
CA ARG A 307 -2.81 6.97 -4.90
C ARG A 307 -4.06 6.10 -4.72
N SER A 308 -4.17 5.31 -3.64
CA SER A 308 -5.20 4.27 -3.54
C SER A 308 -5.92 4.22 -2.19
N SER A 309 -7.08 4.87 -2.09
CA SER A 309 -7.88 4.93 -0.85
C SER A 309 -8.72 3.68 -0.54
N LYS A 310 -8.58 2.57 -1.28
CA LYS A 310 -9.49 1.40 -1.23
C LYS A 310 -8.84 0.01 -1.08
N ARG A 311 -7.56 -0.08 -0.69
CA ARG A 311 -6.80 -1.35 -0.70
C ARG A 311 -6.71 -2.08 0.66
N SER A 312 -7.69 -1.93 1.57
CA SER A 312 -7.60 -2.51 2.93
C SER A 312 -7.42 -4.03 2.97
N SER A 313 -7.82 -4.77 1.93
CA SER A 313 -7.63 -6.22 1.85
C SER A 313 -6.20 -6.65 1.50
N GLU A 314 -5.42 -5.79 0.86
CA GLU A 314 -4.05 -6.08 0.41
C GLU A 314 -3.01 -5.82 1.52
N VAL A 315 -3.33 -4.89 2.43
CA VAL A 315 -2.41 -4.38 3.46
C VAL A 315 -1.80 -5.47 4.34
N PRO A 316 -2.53 -6.48 4.87
CA PRO A 316 -1.92 -7.49 5.75
C PRO A 316 -0.75 -8.23 5.10
N TRP A 317 -0.91 -8.59 3.82
CA TRP A 317 0.09 -9.32 3.03
C TRP A 317 1.33 -8.46 2.77
N LEU A 318 1.11 -7.22 2.33
CA LEU A 318 2.17 -6.25 2.12
C LEU A 318 2.94 -5.95 3.41
N PHE A 319 2.21 -5.80 4.51
CA PHE A 319 2.81 -5.51 5.81
C PHE A 319 3.65 -6.67 6.31
N TYR A 320 3.16 -7.89 6.16
CA TYR A 320 3.92 -9.08 6.49
C TYR A 320 5.21 -9.17 5.69
N PHE A 321 5.16 -8.89 4.39
CA PHE A 321 6.35 -8.86 3.54
C PHE A 321 7.37 -7.82 4.02
N VAL A 322 6.92 -6.58 4.28
CA VAL A 322 7.77 -5.49 4.77
C VAL A 322 8.45 -5.87 6.09
N LEU A 323 7.71 -6.44 7.03
CA LEU A 323 8.27 -6.86 8.32
C LEU A 323 9.26 -8.02 8.16
N THR A 324 8.89 -9.04 7.38
CA THR A 324 9.68 -10.27 7.23
C THR A 324 10.99 -10.03 6.50
N VAL A 325 10.94 -9.34 5.35
CA VAL A 325 12.16 -9.00 4.61
C VAL A 325 12.96 -7.97 5.41
N GLY A 326 12.29 -6.98 6.00
CA GLY A 326 12.91 -5.90 6.75
C GLY A 326 13.86 -6.38 7.84
N GLU A 327 13.53 -7.45 8.58
CA GLU A 327 14.36 -8.01 9.67
C GLU A 327 15.86 -7.99 9.32
N ASN A 328 16.26 -8.50 8.16
CA ASN A 328 17.68 -8.59 7.77
C ASN A 328 18.26 -7.32 7.13
N TYR A 329 17.44 -6.39 6.66
CA TYR A 329 17.90 -5.17 5.96
C TYR A 329 17.86 -3.90 6.83
N LEU A 330 17.19 -3.93 7.98
CA LEU A 330 17.06 -2.76 8.87
C LEU A 330 18.40 -2.15 9.29
N GLY A 331 19.42 -2.98 9.51
CA GLY A 331 20.76 -2.51 9.90
C GLY A 331 21.53 -1.81 8.78
N ALA A 332 21.13 -2.00 7.52
CA ALA A 332 21.78 -1.43 6.34
C ALA A 332 21.09 -0.16 5.81
N LEU A 333 19.93 0.19 6.35
CA LEU A 333 19.16 1.37 5.92
C LEU A 333 19.87 2.68 6.27
N SER A 334 19.75 3.66 5.38
CA SER A 334 20.11 5.06 5.66
C SER A 334 19.20 5.67 6.73
N GLU A 335 19.55 6.85 7.27
CA GLU A 335 18.65 7.56 8.21
C GLU A 335 17.31 7.92 7.56
N ASP A 336 17.36 8.38 6.30
CA ASP A 336 16.16 8.63 5.49
C ASP A 336 15.38 7.33 5.24
N GLY A 337 16.09 6.23 4.95
CA GLY A 337 15.50 4.90 4.78
C GLY A 337 14.75 4.41 6.02
N LEU A 338 15.30 4.64 7.22
CA LEU A 338 14.62 4.32 8.48
C LEU A 338 13.40 5.21 8.74
N LEU A 339 13.44 6.48 8.35
CA LEU A 339 12.28 7.37 8.43
C LEU A 339 11.17 6.93 7.46
N ILE A 340 11.53 6.54 6.23
CA ILE A 340 10.61 5.96 5.24
C ILE A 340 10.00 4.68 5.81
N TYR A 341 10.81 3.82 6.42
CA TYR A 341 10.33 2.61 7.08
C TYR A 341 9.31 2.91 8.20
N LEU A 342 9.58 3.90 9.07
CA LEU A 342 8.62 4.35 10.08
C LEU A 342 7.30 4.85 9.48
N ARG A 343 7.35 5.55 8.34
CA ARG A 343 6.15 6.00 7.63
C ARG A 343 5.33 4.82 7.09
N VAL A 344 6.00 3.80 6.53
CA VAL A 344 5.33 2.56 6.08
C VAL A 344 4.70 1.84 7.26
N LEU A 345 5.42 1.68 8.38
CA LEU A 345 4.89 1.05 9.59
C LEU A 345 3.64 1.78 10.11
N GLN A 346 3.68 3.11 10.22
CA GLN A 346 2.52 3.89 10.66
C GLN A 346 1.32 3.66 9.74
N THR A 347 1.54 3.75 8.43
CA THR A 347 0.45 3.76 7.44
C THR A 347 -0.20 2.38 7.34
N PHE A 348 0.59 1.31 7.24
CA PHE A 348 0.08 -0.05 7.12
C PHE A 348 -0.54 -0.55 8.43
N LEU A 349 0.06 -0.25 9.58
CA LEU A 349 -0.48 -0.67 10.88
C LEU A 349 -1.87 -0.06 11.14
N SER A 350 -2.07 1.21 10.77
CA SER A 350 -3.39 1.86 10.93
C SER A 350 -4.49 1.24 10.06
N GLN A 351 -4.11 0.62 8.94
CA GLN A 351 -5.03 -0.03 8.00
C GLN A 351 -5.19 -1.53 8.25
N LEU A 352 -4.42 -2.10 9.19
CA LEU A 352 -4.45 -3.52 9.50
C LEU A 352 -5.79 -3.87 10.20
N PRO A 353 -6.49 -4.94 9.79
CA PRO A 353 -7.72 -5.36 10.44
C PRO A 353 -7.50 -5.54 11.95
N ALA A 354 -8.43 -5.03 12.77
CA ALA A 354 -8.39 -5.33 14.19
C ALA A 354 -8.55 -6.84 14.38
N SER A 355 -7.70 -7.44 15.22
CA SER A 355 -7.80 -8.87 15.55
C SER A 355 -9.23 -9.16 16.05
N PRO A 356 -9.91 -10.19 15.54
CA PRO A 356 -11.24 -10.58 15.96
C PRO A 356 -11.20 -11.29 17.33
N THR A 357 -10.53 -10.71 18.31
CA THR A 357 -10.67 -11.11 19.71
C THR A 357 -11.84 -10.31 20.30
N SER A 358 -12.99 -10.98 20.40
CA SER A 358 -14.28 -10.55 20.99
C SER A 358 -15.10 -9.52 20.18
N THR A 359 -15.69 -9.96 19.08
CA THR A 359 -16.98 -9.39 18.62
C THR A 359 -18.05 -10.45 18.84
N GLY A 360 -18.55 -10.54 20.07
CA GLY A 360 -19.58 -11.51 20.46
C GLY A 360 -19.31 -12.12 21.83
N CYS A 361 -19.50 -11.35 22.90
CA CYS A 361 -19.90 -11.92 24.18
C CYS A 361 -20.91 -10.95 24.79
N PRO A 362 -22.21 -11.29 24.86
CA PRO A 362 -23.08 -10.66 25.84
C PRO A 362 -22.57 -11.09 27.21
N ASP A 363 -22.41 -10.12 28.11
CA ASP A 363 -21.96 -10.33 29.47
C ASP A 363 -22.67 -11.52 30.12
N SER A 364 -21.91 -12.55 30.49
CA SER A 364 -22.32 -13.59 31.40
C SER A 364 -21.12 -13.94 32.26
N THR A 365 -21.14 -13.38 33.46
CA THR A 365 -20.31 -13.78 34.59
C THR A 365 -20.49 -15.28 34.83
N SER A 366 -19.43 -16.05 34.63
CA SER A 366 -19.28 -17.37 35.27
C SER A 366 -17.81 -17.62 35.48
N ASP A 367 -17.39 -17.53 36.74
CA ASP A 367 -16.12 -18.10 37.22
C ASP A 367 -16.13 -19.61 36.97
N SER A 368 -15.20 -20.07 36.17
CA SER A 368 -14.65 -21.42 36.28
C SER A 368 -13.22 -21.37 35.76
N GLU A 369 -12.26 -21.46 36.68
CA GLU A 369 -10.90 -21.83 36.35
C GLU A 369 -10.92 -23.29 35.87
N ASP A 370 -10.62 -23.50 34.59
CA ASP A 370 -10.17 -24.79 34.08
C ASP A 370 -9.03 -24.53 33.10
N ASP A 371 -7.83 -24.88 33.56
CA ASP A 371 -6.63 -25.02 32.74
C ASP A 371 -6.86 -26.14 31.72
N ASN A 372 -7.01 -25.77 30.45
CA ASN A 372 -6.79 -26.70 29.34
C ASN A 372 -5.86 -26.01 28.33
N GLU A 373 -4.57 -26.35 28.42
CA GLU A 373 -3.63 -26.22 27.31
C GLU A 373 -4.03 -27.22 26.20
N GLU A 374 -5.02 -26.86 25.37
CA GLU A 374 -5.17 -27.49 24.07
C GLU A 374 -4.43 -26.64 23.03
N THR A 375 -3.39 -27.25 22.47
CA THR A 375 -2.63 -26.74 21.33
C THR A 375 -3.52 -26.77 20.10
N ASP A 376 -4.25 -25.68 19.86
CA ASP A 376 -4.99 -25.44 18.62
C ASP A 376 -4.00 -25.37 17.44
N GLN A 377 -3.78 -26.50 16.78
CA GLN A 377 -3.23 -26.52 15.44
C GLN A 377 -4.27 -25.85 14.50
N PRO A 378 -3.91 -24.79 13.76
CA PRO A 378 -4.83 -24.23 12.80
C PRO A 378 -5.07 -25.25 11.69
N THR A 379 -6.32 -25.69 11.57
CA THR A 379 -6.83 -26.47 10.44
C THR A 379 -6.38 -25.81 9.13
N SER A 380 -5.64 -26.56 8.31
CA SER A 380 -5.19 -26.10 7.00
C SER A 380 -6.38 -25.63 6.16
N PRO A 381 -6.34 -24.42 5.57
CA PRO A 381 -7.39 -23.99 4.65
C PRO A 381 -7.41 -24.92 3.44
N GLU A 382 -8.62 -25.33 3.03
CA GLU A 382 -8.88 -26.29 1.93
C GLU A 382 -8.31 -25.89 0.54
N ASP A 383 -7.62 -24.75 0.42
CA ASP A 383 -7.21 -24.12 -0.84
C ASP A 383 -5.70 -23.81 -0.96
N GLY A 384 -4.85 -24.28 -0.02
CA GLY A 384 -3.39 -24.06 -0.06
C GLY A 384 -2.95 -22.58 -0.02
N ARG A 385 -3.81 -21.73 0.55
CA ARG A 385 -3.57 -20.28 0.70
C ARG A 385 -3.60 -19.90 2.16
N VAL A 386 -2.67 -19.05 2.56
CA VAL A 386 -2.57 -18.56 3.94
C VAL A 386 -3.80 -17.70 4.29
N SER A 387 -4.23 -17.70 5.56
CA SER A 387 -5.40 -16.93 6.02
C SER A 387 -5.03 -15.50 6.44
N ALA A 388 -5.89 -14.52 6.16
CA ALA A 388 -5.66 -13.12 6.51
C ALA A 388 -5.57 -12.84 8.04
N PRO A 389 -6.37 -13.49 8.91
CA PRO A 389 -6.24 -13.32 10.36
C PRO A 389 -4.89 -13.81 10.89
N TYR A 390 -4.42 -14.96 10.40
CA TYR A 390 -3.11 -15.52 10.75
C TYR A 390 -1.98 -14.55 10.37
N ILE A 391 -2.01 -14.02 9.15
CA ILE A 391 -1.02 -13.02 8.72
C ILE A 391 -1.06 -11.75 9.58
N THR A 392 -2.25 -11.31 9.97
CA THR A 392 -2.42 -10.13 10.84
C THR A 392 -1.77 -10.35 12.21
N GLU A 393 -1.96 -11.53 12.80
CA GLU A 393 -1.31 -11.91 14.05
C GLU A 393 0.22 -12.02 13.91
N GLU A 394 0.68 -12.64 12.83
CA GLU A 394 2.11 -12.74 12.50
C GLU A 394 2.77 -11.36 12.33
N CYS A 395 2.09 -10.39 11.72
CA CYS A 395 2.56 -9.01 11.64
C CYS A 395 2.78 -8.40 13.02
N LEU A 396 1.82 -8.57 13.94
CA LEU A 396 1.94 -8.07 15.33
C LEU A 396 3.07 -8.77 16.09
N ARG A 397 3.22 -10.09 15.90
CA ARG A 397 4.32 -10.87 16.48
C ARG A 397 5.69 -10.41 15.97
N LYS A 398 5.81 -10.14 14.66
CA LYS A 398 7.03 -9.64 14.03
C LYS A 398 7.42 -8.23 14.47
N LEU A 399 6.42 -7.35 14.66
CA LEU A 399 6.62 -6.02 15.23
C LEU A 399 7.25 -6.08 16.63
N ASP A 400 6.90 -7.09 17.42
CA ASP A 400 7.39 -7.28 18.79
C ASP A 400 8.71 -8.10 18.87
N THR A 401 9.35 -8.40 17.74
CA THR A 401 10.65 -9.08 17.75
C THR A 401 11.75 -8.19 18.36
N LYS A 402 12.78 -8.82 18.94
CA LYS A 402 13.90 -8.10 19.58
C LYS A 402 14.63 -7.19 18.58
N GLN A 403 14.86 -7.67 17.36
CA GLN A 403 15.57 -6.92 16.32
C GLN A 403 14.78 -5.69 15.88
N GLN A 404 13.49 -5.87 15.58
CA GLN A 404 12.58 -4.79 15.26
C GLN A 404 12.52 -3.74 16.37
N THR A 405 12.32 -4.20 17.61
CA THR A 405 12.23 -3.34 18.79
C THR A 405 13.51 -2.54 18.98
N ASN A 406 14.68 -3.18 18.91
CA ASN A 406 15.96 -2.50 19.06
C ASN A 406 16.20 -1.45 17.98
N THR A 407 15.83 -1.73 16.71
CA THR A 407 15.94 -0.75 15.63
C THR A 407 15.06 0.47 15.89
N LEU A 408 13.81 0.25 16.29
CA LEU A 408 12.86 1.33 16.60
C LEU A 408 13.31 2.15 17.82
N LEU A 409 13.83 1.51 18.86
CA LEU A 409 14.36 2.18 20.04
C LEU A 409 15.62 3.01 19.70
N ASN A 410 16.52 2.48 18.88
CA ASN A 410 17.72 3.19 18.44
C ASN A 410 17.39 4.49 17.69
N LEU A 411 16.27 4.57 16.98
CA LEU A 411 15.83 5.81 16.32
C LEU A 411 15.45 6.90 17.32
N VAL A 412 14.86 6.51 18.45
CA VAL A 412 14.40 7.42 19.51
C VAL A 412 15.54 7.81 20.46
N TRP A 413 16.53 6.93 20.63
CA TRP A 413 17.64 7.17 21.55
C TRP A 413 18.72 8.10 21.02
N ARG A 414 18.79 8.32 19.71
CA ARG A 414 19.75 9.23 19.06
C ARG A 414 19.55 10.67 19.52
N ASP A 415 20.65 11.38 19.73
CA ASP A 415 20.62 12.81 20.07
C ASP A 415 20.09 13.70 18.94
N SER A 416 20.25 13.27 17.70
CA SER A 416 19.78 13.94 16.49
C SER A 416 18.35 13.57 16.07
N ALA A 417 17.61 12.81 16.90
CA ALA A 417 16.27 12.35 16.54
C ALA A 417 15.32 13.54 16.27
N SER A 418 14.70 13.57 15.10
CA SER A 418 13.78 14.64 14.71
C SER A 418 12.42 14.50 15.40
N GLU A 419 11.68 15.60 15.53
CA GLU A 419 10.30 15.62 16.04
C GLU A 419 9.37 14.68 15.25
N GLU A 420 9.64 14.50 13.94
CA GLU A 420 8.87 13.57 13.11
C GLU A 420 9.02 12.13 13.65
N VAL A 421 10.23 11.69 14.00
CA VAL A 421 10.46 10.33 14.54
C VAL A 421 9.62 10.08 15.79
N PHE A 422 9.62 11.02 16.75
CA PHE A 422 8.83 10.90 17.98
C PHE A 422 7.33 10.86 17.70
N THR A 423 6.84 11.70 16.79
CA THR A 423 5.40 11.76 16.42
C THR A 423 4.94 10.48 15.73
N ARG A 424 5.75 9.95 14.81
CA ARG A 424 5.50 8.66 14.12
C ARG A 424 5.52 7.51 15.11
N MET A 425 6.54 7.44 15.97
CA MET A 425 6.66 6.42 17.02
C MET A 425 5.44 6.44 17.94
N ALA A 426 5.00 7.64 18.34
CA ALA A 426 3.83 7.79 19.19
C ALA A 426 2.55 7.30 18.51
N SER A 427 2.40 7.57 17.22
CA SER A 427 1.27 7.10 16.41
C SER A 427 1.25 5.58 16.27
N ILE A 428 2.40 4.95 16.02
CA ILE A 428 2.55 3.48 15.96
C ILE A 428 2.17 2.86 17.30
N CYS A 429 2.75 3.34 18.40
CA CYS A 429 2.50 2.83 19.74
C CYS A 429 1.03 3.01 20.16
N HIS A 430 0.44 4.18 19.86
CA HIS A 430 -0.98 4.44 20.09
C HIS A 430 -1.88 3.46 19.31
N THR A 431 -1.54 3.17 18.04
CA THR A 431 -2.29 2.21 17.22
C THR A 431 -2.22 0.80 17.80
N LEU A 432 -1.04 0.35 18.25
CA LEU A 432 -0.89 -0.94 18.95
C LEU A 432 -1.79 -1.02 20.20
N MET A 433 -1.82 0.05 21.00
CA MET A 433 -2.56 0.07 22.26
C MET A 433 -4.08 0.19 22.07
N VAL A 434 -4.54 0.98 21.10
CA VAL A 434 -5.96 1.33 20.95
C VAL A 434 -6.67 0.44 19.94
N GLN A 435 -6.08 0.23 18.76
CA GLN A 435 -6.68 -0.57 17.68
C GLN A 435 -6.46 -2.07 17.91
N HIS A 436 -5.22 -2.47 18.22
CA HIS A 436 -4.87 -3.87 18.46
C HIS A 436 -4.94 -4.29 19.93
N ARG A 437 -5.36 -3.39 20.83
CA ARG A 437 -5.57 -3.64 22.28
C ARG A 437 -4.36 -4.25 22.99
N MET A 438 -3.15 -3.93 22.52
CA MET A 438 -1.92 -4.42 23.13
C MET A 438 -1.62 -3.68 24.44
N MET A 439 -1.25 -4.43 25.49
CA MET A 439 -0.93 -3.85 26.79
C MET A 439 0.56 -3.53 26.90
N VAL A 440 0.91 -2.44 27.59
CA VAL A 440 2.30 -1.98 27.81
C VAL A 440 3.24 -3.10 28.28
N PRO A 441 2.94 -3.90 29.33
CA PRO A 441 3.87 -4.94 29.80
C PRO A 441 4.03 -6.13 28.86
N LYS A 442 3.10 -6.32 27.90
CA LYS A 442 3.10 -7.47 26.98
C LYS A 442 3.87 -7.18 25.68
N VAL A 443 4.23 -5.93 25.41
CA VAL A 443 4.94 -5.51 24.18
C VAL A 443 6.29 -4.94 24.56
N ARG A 444 7.37 -5.51 24.01
CA ARG A 444 8.77 -5.13 24.31
C ARG A 444 9.01 -3.66 24.04
N LEU A 445 8.54 -3.15 22.89
CA LEU A 445 8.70 -1.75 22.51
C LEU A 445 8.05 -0.81 23.53
N LEU A 446 6.76 -1.05 23.89
CA LEU A 446 6.04 -0.20 24.84
C LEU A 446 6.66 -0.27 26.23
N TYR A 447 7.01 -1.48 26.69
CA TYR A 447 7.69 -1.69 27.97
C TYR A 447 9.01 -0.92 28.02
N SER A 448 9.89 -1.09 27.03
CA SER A 448 11.18 -0.37 26.98
C SER A 448 11.03 1.15 26.90
N LEU A 449 10.03 1.66 26.17
CA LEU A 449 9.74 3.09 26.10
C LEU A 449 9.18 3.66 27.42
N ALA A 450 8.45 2.87 28.21
CA ALA A 450 7.91 3.29 29.51
C ALA A 450 9.01 3.67 30.50
N PHE A 451 10.14 2.97 30.46
CA PHE A 451 11.29 3.22 31.34
C PHE A 451 12.32 4.17 30.75
N ASN A 452 12.02 4.80 29.61
CA ASN A 452 12.92 5.76 28.98
C ASN A 452 12.54 7.19 29.37
N ALA A 453 13.25 7.75 30.36
CA ALA A 453 12.98 9.10 30.85
C ALA A 453 13.09 10.18 29.77
N ARG A 454 14.07 10.07 28.86
CA ARG A 454 14.26 11.00 27.75
C ARG A 454 13.04 11.02 26.83
N PHE A 455 12.54 9.85 26.46
CA PHE A 455 11.37 9.72 25.59
C PHE A 455 10.12 10.33 26.24
N LEU A 456 9.86 10.04 27.51
CA LEU A 456 8.74 10.64 28.26
C LEU A 456 8.83 12.16 28.31
N ARG A 457 10.03 12.72 28.57
CA ARG A 457 10.26 14.17 28.56
C ARG A 457 10.01 14.78 27.17
N HIS A 458 10.45 14.12 26.09
CA HIS A 458 10.21 14.59 24.73
C HIS A 458 8.72 14.54 24.36
N LEU A 459 8.01 13.46 24.70
CA LEU A 459 6.56 13.39 24.49
C LEU A 459 5.84 14.53 25.20
N TRP A 460 6.18 14.79 26.46
CA TRP A 460 5.59 15.91 27.21
C TRP A 460 5.92 17.27 26.60
N PHE A 461 7.17 17.46 26.13
CA PHE A 461 7.56 18.66 25.41
C PHE A 461 6.71 18.87 24.15
N LEU A 462 6.52 17.83 23.33
CA LEU A 462 5.68 17.90 22.12
C LEU A 462 4.22 18.25 22.43
N ILE A 463 3.65 17.63 23.47
CA ILE A 463 2.27 17.93 23.91
C ILE A 463 2.15 19.41 24.32
N SER A 464 3.17 19.93 24.99
CA SER A 464 3.18 21.31 25.53
C SER A 464 3.51 22.37 24.48
N SER A 465 4.29 22.02 23.44
CA SER A 465 4.73 22.93 22.39
C SER A 465 3.77 23.02 21.20
N MET A 466 2.89 22.03 21.03
CA MET A 466 1.92 22.00 19.93
C MET A 466 0.96 23.19 19.97
N THR A 467 0.85 23.90 18.84
CA THR A 467 -0.05 25.04 18.65
C THR A 467 -0.97 24.84 17.44
N THR A 468 -2.11 25.52 17.46
CA THR A 468 -3.04 25.62 16.33
C THR A 468 -3.36 27.08 16.03
N GLN A 469 -3.68 27.36 14.77
CA GLN A 469 -4.05 28.70 14.32
C GLN A 469 -5.55 28.89 14.48
N MET A 470 -5.95 29.87 15.31
CA MET A 470 -7.35 30.25 15.45
C MET A 470 -7.86 31.00 14.22
N ILE A 471 -9.18 31.10 14.05
CA ILE A 471 -9.83 31.89 12.97
C ILE A 471 -9.36 33.36 12.96
N THR A 472 -9.01 33.90 14.13
CA THR A 472 -8.43 35.23 14.33
C THR A 472 -6.98 35.37 13.87
N GLY A 473 -6.35 34.29 13.38
CA GLY A 473 -4.96 34.23 12.94
C GLY A 473 -3.94 34.03 14.06
N SER A 474 -4.34 34.10 15.33
CA SER A 474 -3.46 33.91 16.49
C SER A 474 -3.13 32.43 16.74
N MET A 475 -1.86 32.14 17.06
CA MET A 475 -1.43 30.80 17.48
C MET A 475 -1.74 30.57 18.95
N VAL A 476 -2.39 29.44 19.26
CA VAL A 476 -2.76 29.07 20.64
C VAL A 476 -2.29 27.64 20.93
N PRO A 477 -1.70 27.36 22.11
CA PRO A 477 -1.32 26.01 22.51
C PRO A 477 -2.52 25.06 22.52
N LEU A 478 -2.39 23.88 21.90
CA LEU A 478 -3.48 22.90 21.84
C LEU A 478 -3.90 22.42 23.24
N LEU A 479 -2.97 22.32 24.19
CA LEU A 479 -3.28 21.97 25.57
C LEU A 479 -4.24 22.98 26.23
N GLN A 480 -4.14 24.27 25.87
CA GLN A 480 -5.06 25.30 26.35
C GLN A 480 -6.45 25.21 25.69
N VAL A 481 -6.49 24.80 24.42
CA VAL A 481 -7.74 24.52 23.71
C VAL A 481 -8.44 23.32 24.37
N ILE A 482 -7.69 22.26 24.67
CA ILE A 482 -8.17 21.07 25.38
C ILE A 482 -8.71 21.46 26.74
N SER A 483 -7.94 22.18 27.59
CA SER A 483 -8.36 22.49 28.97
C SER A 483 -9.63 23.34 29.05
N ARG A 484 -9.87 24.18 28.06
CA ARG A 484 -11.12 24.96 27.96
C ARG A 484 -12.31 24.15 27.44
N GLY A 485 -12.05 22.98 26.84
CA GLY A 485 -13.07 22.17 26.20
C GLY A 485 -13.57 22.74 24.88
N SER A 486 -12.75 23.54 24.20
CA SER A 486 -13.11 24.19 22.93
C SER A 486 -12.97 23.22 21.76
N PRO A 487 -13.96 23.11 20.84
CA PRO A 487 -13.88 22.21 19.70
C PRO A 487 -12.67 22.54 18.83
N MET A 488 -12.03 21.50 18.26
CA MET A 488 -10.84 21.63 17.41
C MET A 488 -11.00 20.84 16.11
N SER A 489 -10.09 21.05 15.17
CA SER A 489 -10.07 20.33 13.91
C SER A 489 -9.70 18.85 14.10
N PHE A 490 -10.15 17.98 13.19
CA PHE A 490 -9.76 16.57 13.18
C PHE A 490 -8.25 16.36 12.97
N GLU A 491 -7.60 17.28 12.24
CA GLU A 491 -6.15 17.25 12.05
C GLU A 491 -5.41 17.48 13.37
N ASP A 492 -5.80 18.50 14.13
CA ASP A 492 -5.22 18.79 15.44
C ASP A 492 -5.50 17.67 16.44
N SER A 493 -6.73 17.15 16.46
CA SER A 493 -7.11 16.01 17.31
C SER A 493 -6.29 14.76 16.97
N SER A 494 -6.04 14.50 15.69
CA SER A 494 -5.19 13.40 15.18
C SER A 494 -3.72 13.55 15.50
N ARG A 495 -3.22 14.77 15.68
CA ARG A 495 -1.83 15.04 16.08
C ARG A 495 -1.62 14.87 17.59
N ILE A 496 -2.49 15.45 18.42
CA ILE A 496 -2.25 15.53 19.88
C ILE A 496 -2.68 14.27 20.64
N ILE A 497 -3.78 13.62 20.24
CA ILE A 497 -4.33 12.46 20.98
C ILE A 497 -3.31 11.31 21.09
N PRO A 498 -2.63 10.86 20.01
CA PRO A 498 -1.68 9.75 20.11
C PRO A 498 -0.53 10.02 21.09
N LEU A 499 0.03 11.24 21.06
CA LEU A 499 1.10 11.66 21.97
C LEU A 499 0.61 11.67 23.42
N PHE A 500 -0.54 12.29 23.66
CA PHE A 500 -1.06 12.47 25.02
C PHE A 500 -1.51 11.15 25.64
N TYR A 501 -2.13 10.28 24.84
CA TYR A 501 -2.52 8.94 25.24
C TYR A 501 -1.29 8.09 25.59
N LEU A 502 -0.27 8.09 24.72
CA LEU A 502 0.94 7.31 24.93
C LEU A 502 1.70 7.79 26.15
N PHE A 503 1.94 9.10 26.27
CA PHE A 503 2.59 9.71 27.43
C PHE A 503 1.91 9.26 28.73
N SER A 504 0.58 9.41 28.79
CA SER A 504 -0.19 9.12 29.99
C SER A 504 -0.16 7.63 30.35
N SER A 505 -0.18 6.76 29.34
CA SER A 505 -0.13 5.30 29.54
C SER A 505 1.25 4.83 30.01
N LEU A 506 2.31 5.27 29.33
CA LEU A 506 3.68 4.88 29.63
C LEU A 506 4.13 5.42 30.99
N PHE A 507 3.82 6.69 31.30
CA PHE A 507 4.17 7.28 32.57
C PHE A 507 3.36 6.67 33.73
N SER A 508 2.08 6.32 33.51
CA SER A 508 1.33 5.53 34.51
C SER A 508 2.03 4.20 34.77
N HIS A 509 2.50 3.50 33.74
CA HIS A 509 3.18 2.22 33.90
C HIS A 509 4.52 2.36 34.63
N SER A 510 5.33 3.37 34.30
CA SER A 510 6.61 3.61 34.98
C SER A 510 6.42 4.00 36.45
N LEU A 511 5.32 4.68 36.81
CA LEU A 511 5.03 5.05 38.20
C LEU A 511 4.69 3.84 39.09
N ILE A 512 4.35 2.68 38.52
CA ILE A 512 4.10 1.44 39.27
C ILE A 512 5.40 0.91 39.89
N SER A 513 6.51 1.00 39.15
CA SER A 513 7.81 0.48 39.58
C SER A 513 8.64 1.48 40.41
N ILE A 514 8.34 2.77 40.33
CA ILE A 514 9.08 3.81 41.07
C ILE A 514 8.60 3.81 42.53
N HIS A 515 9.54 3.62 43.46
CA HIS A 515 9.26 3.71 44.90
C HIS A 515 9.17 5.16 45.38
N ASP A 516 8.55 5.39 46.55
CA ASP A 516 8.36 6.76 47.06
C ASP A 516 9.71 7.51 47.22
N ASN A 517 10.77 6.88 47.74
CA ASN A 517 12.08 7.52 47.91
C ASN A 517 12.66 8.03 46.59
N GLU A 518 12.55 7.24 45.52
CA GLU A 518 13.02 7.61 44.19
C GLU A 518 12.13 8.68 43.55
N PHE A 519 10.81 8.60 43.77
CA PHE A 519 9.85 9.61 43.31
C PHE A 519 10.13 11.00 43.91
N PHE A 520 10.43 11.07 45.21
CA PHE A 520 10.72 12.33 45.90
C PHE A 520 12.18 12.80 45.77
N GLY A 521 13.06 11.97 45.20
CA GLY A 521 14.48 12.29 45.02
C GLY A 521 15.25 12.31 46.33
N ASP A 522 14.82 11.51 47.32
CA ASP A 522 15.56 11.40 48.58
C ASP A 522 16.94 10.77 48.31
N PRO A 523 18.05 11.34 48.81
CA PRO A 523 19.38 10.82 48.55
C PRO A 523 19.50 9.40 49.13
N ILE A 524 19.65 8.41 48.25
CA ILE A 524 20.02 7.06 48.66
C ILE A 524 21.50 7.15 49.07
N GLU A 525 21.77 7.10 50.37
CA GLU A 525 23.12 7.09 50.95
C GLU A 525 23.82 5.76 50.60
N VAL A 526 24.23 5.57 49.35
CA VAL A 526 25.19 4.54 48.95
C VAL A 526 26.39 5.23 48.35
N VAL A 527 27.51 5.12 49.05
CA VAL A 527 28.81 5.68 48.70
C VAL A 527 29.20 5.26 47.28
N GLY A 528 29.30 6.22 46.36
CA GLY A 528 30.15 6.09 45.16
C GLY A 528 29.49 5.93 43.79
N GLN A 529 28.16 5.83 43.65
CA GLN A 529 27.51 5.81 42.33
C GLN A 529 26.28 6.73 42.27
N ARG A 530 26.35 7.80 41.46
CA ARG A 530 25.15 8.52 41.00
C ARG A 530 24.33 7.56 40.16
N GLN A 531 23.31 6.95 40.73
CA GLN A 531 22.31 6.23 39.94
C GLN A 531 21.59 7.25 39.05
N SER A 532 21.45 6.94 37.76
CA SER A 532 20.52 7.65 36.88
C SER A 532 19.11 7.46 37.45
N SER A 533 18.50 8.52 37.96
CA SER A 533 17.12 8.47 38.48
C SER A 533 16.19 7.89 37.42
N MET A 534 15.40 6.86 37.76
CA MET A 534 14.37 6.35 36.86
C MET A 534 13.19 7.32 36.77
N MET A 535 13.15 8.35 37.62
CA MET A 535 12.12 9.38 37.62
C MET A 535 12.35 10.39 36.48
N PRO A 536 11.43 10.51 35.50
CA PRO A 536 11.63 11.36 34.33
C PRO A 536 11.46 12.85 34.60
N PHE A 537 10.81 13.28 35.69
CA PHE A 537 10.47 14.67 35.97
C PHE A 537 10.83 15.07 37.39
N THR A 538 11.25 16.32 37.60
CA THR A 538 11.44 16.87 38.94
C THR A 538 10.09 17.14 39.63
N LEU A 539 10.08 17.30 40.95
CA LEU A 539 8.84 17.64 41.67
C LEU A 539 8.19 18.94 41.15
N GLU A 540 8.99 19.96 40.80
CA GLU A 540 8.49 21.22 40.23
C GLU A 540 7.81 20.99 38.86
N GLU A 541 8.43 20.18 38.01
CA GLU A 541 7.86 19.80 36.72
C GLU A 541 6.57 19.00 36.89
N LEU A 542 6.50 18.12 37.89
CA LEU A 542 5.30 17.35 38.21
C LEU A 542 4.14 18.21 38.68
N ILE A 543 4.39 19.31 39.41
CA ILE A 543 3.33 20.26 39.80
C ILE A 543 2.72 20.86 38.53
N LEU A 544 3.53 21.39 37.62
CA LEU A 544 3.03 21.97 36.37
C LEU A 544 2.30 20.91 35.51
N LEU A 545 2.89 19.73 35.40
CA LEU A 545 2.36 18.62 34.62
C LEU A 545 1.01 18.16 35.18
N SER A 546 0.92 17.88 36.47
CA SER A 546 -0.32 17.41 37.11
C SER A 546 -1.45 18.44 37.04
N ARG A 547 -1.14 19.75 37.12
CA ARG A 547 -2.12 20.83 36.87
C ARG A 547 -2.65 20.76 35.44
N CYS A 548 -1.76 20.65 34.46
CA CYS A 548 -2.12 20.53 33.05
C CYS A 548 -2.97 19.27 32.79
N LEU A 549 -2.62 18.11 33.35
CA LEU A 549 -3.39 16.87 33.21
C LEU A 549 -4.80 17.01 33.81
N ARG A 550 -4.91 17.59 35.01
CA ARG A 550 -6.18 17.85 35.70
C ARG A 550 -7.08 18.75 34.85
N ASP A 551 -6.54 19.87 34.37
CA ASP A 551 -7.28 20.84 33.57
C ASP A 551 -7.68 20.25 32.21
N ALA A 552 -6.80 19.44 31.60
CA ALA A 552 -7.12 18.69 30.39
C ALA A 552 -8.26 17.67 30.62
N CYS A 553 -8.27 16.93 31.73
CA CYS A 553 -9.37 16.01 32.06
C CYS A 553 -10.73 16.72 32.05
N LEU A 554 -10.83 17.90 32.68
CA LEU A 554 -12.07 18.69 32.72
C LEU A 554 -12.51 19.13 31.33
N GLY A 555 -11.58 19.63 30.53
CA GLY A 555 -11.86 20.06 29.17
C GLY A 555 -12.23 18.91 28.23
N ILE A 556 -11.60 17.73 28.37
CA ILE A 556 -11.94 16.53 27.58
C ILE A 556 -13.38 16.07 27.86
N ILE A 557 -13.91 16.24 29.08
CA ILE A 557 -15.32 15.94 29.37
C ILE A 557 -16.25 16.79 28.48
N LYS A 558 -15.94 18.08 28.32
CA LYS A 558 -16.70 18.98 27.45
C LYS A 558 -16.54 18.60 25.97
N LEU A 559 -15.36 18.14 25.55
CA LEU A 559 -15.11 17.70 24.17
C LEU A 559 -15.80 16.36 23.85
N ALA A 560 -15.83 15.42 24.78
CA ALA A 560 -16.50 14.14 24.62
C ALA A 560 -18.03 14.26 24.73
N TYR A 561 -18.52 15.26 25.46
CA TYR A 561 -19.95 15.52 25.68
C TYR A 561 -20.28 17.01 25.50
N PRO A 562 -20.20 17.53 24.26
CA PRO A 562 -20.49 18.93 23.99
C PRO A 562 -21.94 19.23 24.40
N GLU A 563 -22.14 20.33 25.13
CA GLU A 563 -23.46 20.83 25.51
C GLU A 563 -24.20 21.35 24.28
N THR A 564 -24.68 20.44 23.45
CA THR A 564 -25.69 20.76 22.46
C THR A 564 -27.03 20.67 23.18
N LYS A 565 -27.71 21.81 23.34
CA LYS A 565 -29.16 21.76 23.55
C LYS A 565 -29.73 20.89 22.41
N PRO A 566 -30.53 19.84 22.70
CA PRO A 566 -31.08 18.96 21.67
C PRO A 566 -31.84 19.73 20.58
N GLU A 567 -32.44 20.86 20.95
CA GLU A 567 -33.21 21.78 20.08
C GLU A 567 -32.40 22.33 18.89
N VAL A 568 -31.13 22.71 19.08
CA VAL A 568 -30.33 23.34 18.01
C VAL A 568 -29.82 22.29 17.01
N ARG A 569 -29.66 21.04 17.45
CA ARG A 569 -29.14 19.96 16.61
C ARG A 569 -30.19 19.47 15.61
N GLU A 570 -31.46 19.41 16.01
CA GLU A 570 -32.57 19.10 15.11
C GLU A 570 -32.78 20.20 14.07
N GLU A 571 -32.80 21.48 14.49
CA GLU A 571 -32.97 22.62 13.58
C GLU A 571 -31.83 22.70 12.54
N TYR A 572 -30.59 22.49 12.96
CA TYR A 572 -29.43 22.47 12.08
C TYR A 572 -29.45 21.27 11.12
N VAL A 573 -29.88 20.09 11.59
CA VAL A 573 -30.06 18.91 10.74
C VAL A 573 -31.20 19.10 9.73
N THR A 574 -32.31 19.73 10.12
CA THR A 574 -33.41 20.06 9.20
C THR A 574 -33.02 21.13 8.17
N ALA A 575 -32.19 22.11 8.55
CA ALA A 575 -31.67 23.12 7.62
C ALA A 575 -30.75 22.50 6.56
N PHE A 576 -29.91 21.52 6.91
CA PHE A 576 -29.06 20.82 5.93
C PHE A 576 -29.83 19.82 5.06
N GLN A 577 -30.87 19.18 5.60
CA GLN A 577 -31.80 18.35 4.81
C GLN A 577 -32.54 19.17 3.75
N SER A 578 -32.84 20.45 4.02
CA SER A 578 -33.51 21.34 3.07
C SER A 578 -32.66 21.74 1.85
N ILE A 579 -31.34 21.46 1.87
CA ILE A 579 -30.38 21.75 0.80
C ILE A 579 -30.00 20.46 0.02
N GLY A 580 -30.54 19.28 0.39
CA GLY A 580 -30.39 18.03 -0.37
C GLY A 580 -29.06 17.29 -0.17
N VAL A 581 -28.35 17.53 0.96
CA VAL A 581 -27.06 16.87 1.24
C VAL A 581 -27.27 15.51 1.92
N THR A 582 -26.79 14.43 1.30
CA THR A 582 -26.94 13.02 1.76
C THR A 582 -25.90 12.56 2.79
N THR A 583 -25.27 13.47 3.55
CA THR A 583 -24.06 13.20 4.39
C THR A 583 -24.31 12.85 5.86
N ASN A 584 -25.56 12.63 6.28
CA ASN A 584 -25.89 12.46 7.70
C ASN A 584 -25.19 11.26 8.37
N SER A 585 -25.05 10.12 7.69
CA SER A 585 -24.44 8.92 8.29
C SER A 585 -22.93 9.05 8.49
N GLU A 586 -22.21 9.59 7.51
CA GLU A 586 -20.75 9.74 7.57
C GLU A 586 -20.33 10.79 8.60
N MET A 587 -21.06 11.92 8.67
CA MET A 587 -20.85 12.95 9.69
C MET A 587 -21.09 12.40 11.10
N GLN A 588 -22.15 11.60 11.27
CA GLN A 588 -22.50 11.03 12.58
C GLN A 588 -21.50 9.96 13.01
N GLN A 589 -20.97 9.16 12.07
CA GLN A 589 -19.86 8.23 12.33
C GLN A 589 -18.57 8.96 12.72
N CYS A 590 -18.24 10.07 12.07
CA CYS A 590 -17.06 10.89 12.41
C CYS A 590 -17.16 11.44 13.84
N ILE A 591 -18.32 12.00 14.21
CA ILE A 591 -18.57 12.51 15.56
C ILE A 591 -18.46 11.40 16.62
N GLN A 592 -19.04 10.22 16.35
CA GLN A 592 -18.94 9.07 17.26
C GLN A 592 -17.49 8.58 17.40
N MET A 593 -16.73 8.55 16.30
CA MET A 593 -15.33 8.16 16.31
C MET A 593 -14.48 9.12 17.14
N GLU A 594 -14.65 10.44 16.95
CA GLU A 594 -13.95 11.44 17.77
C GLU A 594 -14.35 11.35 19.24
N GLN A 595 -15.64 11.20 19.54
CA GLN A 595 -16.12 11.01 20.91
C GLN A 595 -15.43 9.81 21.58
N LYS A 596 -15.35 8.67 20.88
CA LYS A 596 -14.67 7.47 21.39
C LYS A 596 -13.19 7.73 21.70
N ARG A 597 -12.50 8.46 20.83
CA ARG A 597 -11.08 8.83 21.02
C ARG A 597 -10.89 9.71 22.26
N TRP A 598 -11.74 10.71 22.46
CA TRP A 598 -11.71 11.58 23.65
C TRP A 598 -12.00 10.81 24.94
N VAL A 599 -12.99 9.90 24.92
CA VAL A 599 -13.30 9.04 26.08
C VAL A 599 -12.15 8.12 26.43
N GLN A 600 -11.47 7.53 25.44
CA GLN A 600 -10.29 6.70 25.66
C GLN A 600 -9.14 7.51 26.27
N LEU A 601 -8.87 8.70 25.74
CA LEU A 601 -7.85 9.60 26.29
C LEU A 601 -8.17 10.01 27.73
N PHE A 602 -9.43 10.36 28.02
CA PHE A 602 -9.88 10.72 29.37
C PHE A 602 -9.58 9.62 30.39
N LYS A 603 -9.86 8.35 30.04
CA LYS A 603 -9.61 7.19 30.93
C LYS A 603 -8.14 7.09 31.34
N VAL A 604 -7.23 7.23 30.38
CA VAL A 604 -5.79 7.09 30.62
C VAL A 604 -5.24 8.29 31.41
N ILE A 605 -5.59 9.52 31.05
CA ILE A 605 -5.13 10.71 31.79
C ILE A 605 -5.66 10.67 33.22
N THR A 606 -6.93 10.31 33.41
CA THR A 606 -7.53 10.19 34.74
C THR A 606 -6.79 9.15 35.59
N ASN A 607 -6.36 8.03 35.01
CA ASN A 607 -5.54 7.06 35.72
C ASN A 607 -4.20 7.65 36.17
N LEU A 608 -3.51 8.37 35.29
CA LEU A 608 -2.25 9.03 35.65
C LEU A 608 -2.45 10.07 36.78
N VAL A 609 -3.48 10.90 36.67
CA VAL A 609 -3.86 11.89 37.70
C VAL A 609 -4.13 11.21 39.05
N LYS A 610 -4.84 10.07 39.07
CA LYS A 610 -5.05 9.27 40.28
C LYS A 610 -3.75 8.84 40.94
N MET A 611 -2.82 8.33 40.15
CA MET A 611 -1.54 7.83 40.65
C MET A 611 -0.70 8.97 41.25
N LEU A 612 -0.65 10.13 40.57
CA LEU A 612 0.05 11.31 41.07
C LEU A 612 -0.59 11.88 42.34
N LYS A 613 -1.94 11.96 42.38
CA LYS A 613 -2.66 12.38 43.58
C LYS A 613 -2.45 11.43 44.76
N SER A 614 -2.42 10.13 44.51
CA SER A 614 -2.13 9.12 45.54
C SER A 614 -0.73 9.32 46.14
N ARG A 615 0.28 9.64 45.31
CA ARG A 615 1.64 9.98 45.78
C ARG A 615 1.65 11.27 46.60
N ASP A 616 0.97 12.30 46.12
CA ASP A 616 0.84 13.59 46.82
C ASP A 616 0.17 13.43 48.19
N THR A 617 -0.87 12.59 48.28
CA THR A 617 -1.56 12.29 49.55
C THR A 617 -0.65 11.55 50.54
N ARG A 618 0.32 10.75 50.06
CA ARG A 618 1.31 10.08 50.93
C ARG A 618 2.35 11.06 51.48
N ARG A 619 2.86 11.94 50.62
CA ARG A 619 3.78 13.03 50.99
C ARG A 619 3.53 14.20 50.06
N ASN A 620 3.00 15.27 50.65
CA ASN A 620 2.60 16.46 49.91
C ASN A 620 3.80 17.09 49.18
N PHE A 621 3.65 17.30 47.87
CA PHE A 621 4.58 18.06 47.04
C PHE A 621 3.87 19.13 46.21
N CYS A 622 2.54 19.05 46.07
CA CYS A 622 1.73 20.05 45.39
C CYS A 622 1.29 21.18 46.33
N PRO A 623 1.05 22.41 45.81
CA PRO A 623 0.54 23.53 46.60
C PRO A 623 -0.90 23.27 47.10
N PRO A 624 -1.39 24.02 48.11
CA PRO A 624 -2.78 23.90 48.57
C PRO A 624 -3.76 24.20 47.43
N ASN A 625 -4.90 23.49 47.40
CA ASN A 625 -5.94 23.56 46.37
C ASN A 625 -5.50 23.10 44.96
N HIS A 626 -4.32 22.50 44.81
CA HIS A 626 -3.81 22.03 43.52
C HIS A 626 -4.69 20.99 42.81
N TRP A 627 -5.50 20.21 43.54
CA TRP A 627 -6.38 19.21 42.92
C TRP A 627 -7.81 19.72 42.69
N LEU A 628 -8.10 20.98 43.05
CA LEU A 628 -9.39 21.64 42.86
C LEU A 628 -9.28 22.62 41.69
N SER A 629 -10.21 22.56 40.74
CA SER A 629 -10.25 23.51 39.62
C SER A 629 -11.04 24.76 40.01
N GLU A 630 -10.45 25.94 39.76
CA GLU A 630 -11.09 27.24 39.96
C GLU A 630 -12.07 27.61 38.82
N GLN A 631 -12.06 26.88 37.71
CA GLN A 631 -12.76 27.24 36.47
C GLN A 631 -14.20 26.73 36.38
N GLU A 632 -14.68 25.93 37.33
CA GLU A 632 -15.99 25.25 37.25
C GLU A 632 -16.79 25.39 38.56
N ASP A 633 -17.78 26.29 38.58
CA ASP A 633 -18.85 26.32 39.59
C ASP A 633 -19.91 25.26 39.26
N ILE A 634 -19.61 24.00 39.57
CA ILE A 634 -20.48 22.87 39.23
C ILE A 634 -21.72 22.88 40.16
N LYS A 635 -22.81 23.50 39.71
CA LYS A 635 -24.13 23.40 40.37
C LYS A 635 -24.72 22.00 40.11
N ALA A 636 -25.02 21.28 41.19
CA ALA A 636 -25.42 19.86 41.16
C ALA A 636 -26.74 19.57 40.42
N ASP A 637 -27.55 20.59 40.11
CA ASP A 637 -28.96 20.40 39.78
C ASP A 637 -29.31 20.20 38.30
N LYS A 638 -28.35 20.25 37.35
CA LYS A 638 -28.69 20.21 35.90
C LYS A 638 -27.70 19.44 35.02
N VAL A 639 -27.39 18.18 35.36
CA VAL A 639 -26.49 17.37 34.55
C VAL A 639 -27.11 15.98 34.30
N SER A 640 -27.06 15.47 33.06
CA SER A 640 -27.55 14.13 32.70
C SER A 640 -26.73 12.99 33.35
N GLY A 641 -27.37 11.85 33.63
CA GLY A 641 -26.85 10.76 34.48
C GLY A 641 -25.41 10.30 34.24
N LYS A 642 -24.98 10.12 32.97
CA LYS A 642 -23.59 9.71 32.64
C LYS A 642 -22.53 10.78 32.96
N LYS A 643 -22.94 12.05 32.97
CA LYS A 643 -22.09 13.21 33.22
C LYS A 643 -21.99 13.50 34.73
N ILE A 644 -22.97 13.06 35.53
CA ILE A 644 -22.93 13.08 37.01
C ILE A 644 -21.81 12.17 37.55
N SER A 645 -21.67 10.92 37.10
CA SER A 645 -20.64 10.01 37.64
C SER A 645 -19.20 10.48 37.37
N LEU A 646 -18.94 11.10 36.23
CA LEU A 646 -17.61 11.67 35.91
C LEU A 646 -17.31 12.96 36.69
N ILE A 647 -18.33 13.77 36.97
CA ILE A 647 -18.19 15.06 37.64
C ILE A 647 -18.15 14.89 39.17
N VAL A 648 -18.94 13.99 39.74
CA VAL A 648 -18.90 13.62 41.16
C VAL A 648 -17.52 13.06 41.54
N PHE A 649 -16.85 12.38 40.62
CA PHE A 649 -15.49 11.87 40.76
C PHE A 649 -14.45 12.95 41.12
N ILE A 650 -14.69 14.20 40.69
CA ILE A 650 -13.79 15.34 40.90
C ILE A 650 -14.13 16.10 42.20
N LYS A 651 -15.40 16.06 42.64
CA LYS A 651 -15.87 16.73 43.87
C LYS A 651 -15.66 15.91 45.15
N ASP A 652 -16.04 14.63 45.14
CA ASP A 652 -15.92 13.76 46.31
C ASP A 652 -14.64 12.94 46.17
N GLY A 653 -13.55 13.50 46.71
CA GLY A 653 -12.18 13.10 46.40
C GLY A 653 -11.97 11.60 46.19
N PHE A 654 -11.85 11.17 44.93
CA PHE A 654 -11.20 9.94 44.44
C PHE A 654 -11.35 8.64 45.28
N SER A 655 -12.39 8.47 46.11
CA SER A 655 -12.50 7.39 47.10
C SER A 655 -13.71 6.47 46.90
N ALA A 656 -14.60 6.71 45.93
CA ALA A 656 -15.77 5.87 45.73
C ALA A 656 -15.89 5.37 44.28
N PHE A 657 -15.72 4.07 44.11
CA PHE A 657 -16.10 3.32 42.91
C PHE A 657 -17.63 3.18 42.89
N VAL A 658 -18.26 3.54 41.76
CA VAL A 658 -19.51 2.90 41.34
C VAL A 658 -19.32 2.55 39.86
N PHE A 659 -19.24 1.25 39.59
CA PHE A 659 -19.41 0.69 38.26
C PHE A 659 -20.80 1.07 37.76
N LEU A 660 -20.88 1.71 36.60
CA LEU A 660 -22.12 1.70 35.80
C LEU A 660 -21.73 1.30 34.38
N GLY A 661 -21.84 -0.01 34.15
CA GLY A 661 -22.08 -0.55 32.83
C GLY A 661 -23.51 -0.22 32.42
N GLU A 662 -23.63 0.39 31.25
CA GLU A 662 -24.77 0.36 30.31
C GLU A 662 -24.25 0.71 28.92
#